data_AF-A0A163KCX2-F1
#
_entry.id   AF-A0A163KCX2-F1
#
_cell.length_a   1.000
_cell.length_b   1.000
_cell.length_c   1.000
_cell.angle_alpha   90.00
_cell.angle_beta   90.00
_cell.angle_gamma   90.00
#
_symmetry.space_group_name_H-M   'P 1'
#
loop_
_entity.id
_entity.type
_entity.pdbx_description
1 polymer ?
#
loop_
_entity_poly.entity_id
_entity_poly.type
_entity_poly.pdbx_seq_one_letter_code
_entity_poly.pdbx_strand_id
1 'polypeptide(L)'
;MATSTTTKDLHVLIVGAGTTGLLIAQGLKKNGVAFTIFEAETDSTYQTRPREWGMTLHWGSSHLASCLPDHLAARFHEAYADPSLKPDAVTGLPIFNGKTGDLIMEMSADHAVRVSRKKMRSLFSHGLDVQYGKHVVRAYPIDDPASHHNGRVRLEFEDGGHAVGHVVAGTDGAKSLLRESIVGLEDAQLTTVPVNLFNFAYTFDPELSLRIREHNPIFINSIHPDHGTMYWLSIMDVPDPEKPETWTFQVMQSWNDKTTPPSADLTTNQGRLKFFKARCDEYAEPWRSVGRAVKDGTTIPMDRLTYWEKSRKWDNRRGRMTLCGDAAHPMTPRKFPRSCVTPVYKTLDPHPPDLIVDTMHSADRGQGLNNALQDASNFVSALVSVSKGSATLADAVQAYEDELLERGQTEMSISLKQSYLIHDWDTLMQSPMVKIAQAGLTPPNHLPRQPSLYDMQPFPQSTSSSRPSSIIPPTINASQFSLAETAVQSPSASHATFVRLPSTSTLALHGSLPSKASSLKRSHSTTPADERTVSFGLDELETEKLGTPGTLPDNRRLARPTLPLFPSGDSQTPSEKWTRTKGFWRSFIAMCLPLLLSALEGSVTNTALPTISESLNLGTSFSWVATAFLLASTIFQPMYSQLGDMWGRKAPMMVAVTVFAIGSAVCGVAQSGAVLIVGRIIQGLGTGGIDLFAEMILCDIVPLRKRGPYLAIKHIVFAVGTCLGPLLGGVFAELNWRWCFYCNIPVCFVAFVIIYLWLDVGGGIKSREVSVLAEFKKIDYTGTGMLTFSVVMLLISLSTGGAPNPWSHWTIITPMVLGLLGFMSLAFWERSTYCKFPIMPPHVFSNRTTNIAFALTTIHGFITYGFQFYLPPFFQAVKGSSPSQSGVEVMPTTLAVVVCAAVGGPLMTLWGKYKPMHILGFATMTLGLGLCVLLGPSTPISVWLPLQLVVAGGLGIVISTMLPAVQVKLPESSTGAAAGSWAFLRGTGSLFGVAIPGAVFNVRFNSLLATIPSPTARSQLAKGQAYQHASAAFVKSFGSKNETHIVNAFNDSLKCVWIVFAVLAATAFLLTFGEQQHKMRKQLNTKYGLKSAPQTPAITPASSAPPTRPSTAMPSSAVDHHDAEAIYPMVQIPLNLRSNEDV
;
A
#
# COMPACT_ATOMS: atom_id res chain seq x y z
N MET A 1 -40.16 -8.71 23.47
CA MET A 1 -40.10 -8.71 21.99
C MET A 1 -39.74 -7.30 21.56
N ALA A 2 -38.78 -7.12 20.65
CA ALA A 2 -38.50 -5.82 20.05
C ALA A 2 -38.99 -5.85 18.60
N THR A 3 -39.85 -4.90 18.22
CA THR A 3 -40.40 -4.80 16.88
C THR A 3 -39.32 -4.31 15.91
N SER A 4 -38.94 -5.15 14.94
CA SER A 4 -38.08 -4.72 13.84
C SER A 4 -38.87 -3.76 12.94
N THR A 5 -38.67 -2.45 13.12
CA THR A 5 -39.19 -1.43 12.20
C THR A 5 -38.72 -1.74 10.78
N THR A 6 -39.67 -2.03 9.88
CA THR A 6 -39.39 -2.40 8.50
C THR A 6 -38.63 -1.28 7.80
N THR A 7 -37.42 -1.57 7.32
CA THR A 7 -36.38 -0.58 6.97
C THR A 7 -36.67 0.28 5.74
N LYS A 8 -37.88 0.26 5.18
CA LYS A 8 -38.25 1.05 3.99
C LYS A 8 -38.54 2.52 4.30
N ASP A 9 -39.03 2.84 5.50
CA ASP A 9 -39.60 4.16 5.80
C ASP A 9 -38.58 5.16 6.40
N LEU A 10 -37.32 5.08 5.96
CA LEU A 10 -36.25 5.97 6.43
C LEU A 10 -36.52 7.41 5.96
N HIS A 11 -36.50 8.36 6.89
CA HIS A 11 -36.71 9.79 6.64
C HIS A 11 -35.54 10.59 7.22
N VAL A 12 -34.92 11.42 6.39
CA VAL A 12 -33.66 12.13 6.69
C VAL A 12 -33.90 13.64 6.76
N LEU A 13 -33.49 14.28 7.85
CA LEU A 13 -33.49 15.74 7.96
C LEU A 13 -32.09 16.29 7.61
N ILE A 14 -32.01 17.27 6.72
CA ILE A 14 -30.74 17.89 6.31
C ILE A 14 -30.78 19.38 6.69
N VAL A 15 -29.81 19.83 7.47
CA VAL A 15 -29.71 21.24 7.91
C VAL A 15 -28.64 21.95 7.08
N GLY A 16 -29.03 23.00 6.36
CA GLY A 16 -28.19 23.79 5.44
C GLY A 16 -28.25 23.31 3.99
N ALA A 17 -28.74 24.16 3.08
CA ALA A 17 -28.70 23.97 1.62
C ALA A 17 -27.33 24.34 1.01
N GLY A 18 -26.26 23.98 1.72
CA GLY A 18 -24.90 24.03 1.19
C GLY A 18 -24.68 23.01 0.07
N THR A 19 -23.56 23.13 -0.64
CA THR A 19 -23.13 22.17 -1.68
C THR A 19 -23.16 20.72 -1.16
N THR A 20 -22.78 20.51 0.10
CA THR A 20 -22.86 19.21 0.81
C THR A 20 -24.30 18.73 0.99
N GLY A 21 -25.17 19.55 1.60
CA GLY A 21 -26.55 19.18 1.91
C GLY A 21 -27.39 18.91 0.66
N LEU A 22 -27.24 19.75 -0.38
CA LEU A 22 -27.89 19.54 -1.67
C LEU A 22 -27.40 18.27 -2.37
N LEU A 23 -26.11 17.91 -2.23
CA LEU A 23 -25.58 16.67 -2.81
C LEU A 23 -26.09 15.43 -2.06
N ILE A 24 -26.20 15.48 -0.73
CA ILE A 24 -26.85 14.44 0.07
C ILE A 24 -28.31 14.29 -0.37
N ALA A 25 -29.06 15.40 -0.50
CA ALA A 25 -30.44 15.39 -0.97
C ALA A 25 -30.59 14.77 -2.37
N GLN A 26 -29.73 15.12 -3.34
CA GLN A 26 -29.71 14.47 -4.66
C GLN A 26 -29.36 12.98 -4.57
N GLY A 27 -28.42 12.57 -3.71
CA GLY A 27 -28.03 11.17 -3.52
C GLY A 27 -29.14 10.31 -2.88
N LEU A 28 -29.87 10.86 -1.92
CA LEU A 28 -31.04 10.23 -1.31
C LEU A 28 -32.19 10.14 -2.33
N LYS A 29 -32.46 11.22 -3.07
CA LYS A 29 -33.43 11.24 -4.17
C LYS A 29 -33.12 10.20 -5.25
N LYS A 30 -31.85 10.09 -5.67
CA LYS A 30 -31.35 9.09 -6.65
C LYS A 30 -31.59 7.65 -6.19
N ASN A 31 -31.63 7.40 -4.89
CA ASN A 31 -31.85 6.07 -4.29
C ASN A 31 -33.26 5.84 -3.74
N GLY A 32 -34.17 6.81 -3.86
CA GLY A 32 -35.55 6.70 -3.37
C GLY A 32 -35.73 6.77 -1.84
N VAL A 33 -34.76 7.34 -1.12
CA VAL A 33 -34.86 7.57 0.34
C VAL A 33 -35.55 8.92 0.58
N ALA A 34 -36.49 8.98 1.54
CA ALA A 34 -37.20 10.20 1.86
C ALA A 34 -36.32 11.19 2.66
N PHE A 35 -36.42 12.48 2.36
CA PHE A 35 -35.70 13.53 3.07
C PHE A 35 -36.47 14.85 3.08
N THR A 36 -36.14 15.73 4.03
CA THR A 36 -36.48 17.15 4.01
C THR A 36 -35.20 17.95 4.23
N ILE A 37 -34.98 19.03 3.46
CA ILE A 37 -33.80 19.90 3.59
C ILE A 37 -34.22 21.33 3.94
N PHE A 38 -33.54 21.88 4.96
CA PHE A 38 -33.81 23.19 5.54
C PHE A 38 -32.64 24.14 5.28
N GLU A 39 -32.91 25.43 5.09
CA GLU A 39 -31.90 26.49 5.01
C GLU A 39 -32.33 27.65 5.91
N ALA A 40 -31.37 28.21 6.67
CA ALA A 40 -31.67 29.30 7.59
C ALA A 40 -31.99 30.59 6.83
N GLU A 41 -31.22 30.91 5.79
CA GLU A 41 -31.49 32.07 4.94
C GLU A 41 -32.82 31.96 4.16
N THR A 42 -33.40 33.11 3.85
CA THR A 42 -34.52 33.23 2.90
C THR A 42 -34.03 33.01 1.46
N ASP A 43 -34.87 32.52 0.55
CA ASP A 43 -34.46 32.30 -0.85
C ASP A 43 -33.82 33.56 -1.49
N SER A 44 -34.41 34.75 -1.27
CA SER A 44 -33.86 36.00 -1.79
C SER A 44 -32.43 36.31 -1.31
N THR A 45 -32.12 36.08 -0.03
CA THR A 45 -30.76 36.27 0.51
C THR A 45 -29.82 35.12 0.11
N TYR A 46 -30.35 33.90 0.03
CA TYR A 46 -29.66 32.69 -0.41
C TYR A 46 -29.14 32.81 -1.85
N GLN A 47 -29.94 33.32 -2.80
CA GLN A 47 -29.49 33.56 -4.18
C GLN A 47 -28.49 34.72 -4.32
N THR A 48 -28.49 35.67 -3.38
CA THR A 48 -27.76 36.96 -3.48
C THR A 48 -26.58 37.13 -2.51
N ARG A 49 -26.13 36.06 -1.82
CA ARG A 49 -25.02 36.09 -0.85
C ARG A 49 -23.82 36.93 -1.34
N PRO A 50 -23.44 38.03 -0.66
CA PRO A 50 -22.45 39.00 -1.17
C PRO A 50 -20.98 38.55 -1.05
N ARG A 51 -20.72 37.34 -0.52
CA ARG A 51 -19.40 36.72 -0.43
C ARG A 51 -19.38 35.42 -1.23
N GLU A 52 -18.93 35.48 -2.48
CA GLU A 52 -18.62 34.29 -3.27
C GLU A 52 -17.16 33.83 -3.07
N TRP A 53 -16.92 32.54 -3.29
CA TRP A 53 -15.60 31.91 -3.29
C TRP A 53 -15.54 30.98 -4.51
N GLY A 54 -14.44 31.04 -5.26
CA GLY A 54 -14.06 29.94 -6.15
C GLY A 54 -13.56 28.75 -5.32
N MET A 55 -13.68 27.54 -5.86
CA MET A 55 -13.09 26.33 -5.25
C MET A 55 -12.47 25.45 -6.33
N THR A 56 -11.41 24.72 -6.00
CA THR A 56 -10.75 23.79 -6.93
C THR A 56 -11.27 22.38 -6.71
N LEU A 57 -11.76 21.74 -7.76
CA LEU A 57 -12.21 20.35 -7.77
C LEU A 57 -11.14 19.46 -8.42
N HIS A 58 -10.90 18.29 -7.83
CA HIS A 58 -9.94 17.29 -8.32
C HIS A 58 -10.49 15.88 -8.01
N TRP A 59 -9.80 15.07 -7.20
CA TRP A 59 -10.22 13.72 -6.80
C TRP A 59 -11.70 13.59 -6.34
N GLY A 60 -12.26 14.62 -5.70
CA GLY A 60 -13.64 14.67 -5.21
C GLY A 60 -14.70 14.64 -6.32
N SER A 61 -14.33 14.95 -7.57
CA SER A 61 -15.20 14.77 -8.74
C SER A 61 -15.70 13.33 -8.89
N SER A 62 -14.88 12.34 -8.50
CA SER A 62 -15.24 10.92 -8.56
C SER A 62 -16.44 10.55 -7.68
N HIS A 63 -16.67 11.30 -6.59
CA HIS A 63 -17.81 11.09 -5.70
C HIS A 63 -19.12 11.66 -6.27
N LEU A 64 -19.08 12.66 -7.17
CA LEU A 64 -20.28 13.30 -7.73
C LEU A 64 -21.20 12.30 -8.44
N ALA A 65 -20.63 11.36 -9.20
CA ALA A 65 -21.38 10.35 -9.94
C ALA A 65 -22.18 9.37 -9.03
N SER A 66 -21.77 9.21 -7.77
CA SER A 66 -22.49 8.39 -6.79
C SER A 66 -23.83 9.03 -6.38
N CYS A 67 -23.85 10.35 -6.20
CA CYS A 67 -24.97 11.08 -5.64
C CYS A 67 -25.83 11.80 -6.70
N LEU A 68 -25.23 12.43 -7.71
CA LEU A 68 -25.99 13.15 -8.73
C LEU A 68 -26.72 12.20 -9.68
N PRO A 69 -28.01 12.42 -9.99
CA PRO A 69 -28.68 11.80 -11.13
C PRO A 69 -27.93 12.09 -12.44
N ASP A 70 -27.95 11.13 -13.36
CA ASP A 70 -27.05 11.13 -14.52
C ASP A 70 -27.23 12.35 -15.44
N HIS A 71 -28.45 12.91 -15.50
CA HIS A 71 -28.76 14.14 -16.24
C HIS A 71 -28.18 15.42 -15.59
N LEU A 72 -27.94 15.44 -14.28
CA LEU A 72 -27.21 16.53 -13.60
C LEU A 72 -25.70 16.30 -13.63
N ALA A 73 -25.25 15.03 -13.57
CA ALA A 73 -23.85 14.67 -13.71
C ALA A 73 -23.29 15.07 -15.10
N ALA A 74 -24.03 14.81 -16.18
CA ALA A 74 -23.66 15.25 -17.53
C ALA A 74 -23.57 16.79 -17.66
N ARG A 75 -24.43 17.51 -16.92
CA ARG A 75 -24.49 18.98 -16.86
C ARG A 75 -23.49 19.60 -15.88
N PHE A 76 -22.63 18.82 -15.22
CA PHE A 76 -21.72 19.36 -14.19
C PHE A 76 -20.71 20.40 -14.72
N HIS A 77 -20.43 20.41 -16.03
CA HIS A 77 -19.63 21.46 -16.67
C HIS A 77 -20.24 22.86 -16.55
N GLU A 78 -21.56 22.99 -16.38
CA GLU A 78 -22.25 24.26 -16.08
C GLU A 78 -21.81 24.87 -14.73
N ALA A 79 -21.22 24.07 -13.83
CA ALA A 79 -20.72 24.54 -12.55
C ALA A 79 -19.31 25.17 -12.60
N TYR A 80 -18.64 25.11 -13.75
CA TYR A 80 -17.26 25.59 -13.90
C TYR A 80 -17.20 27.13 -13.86
N ALA A 81 -16.13 27.67 -13.29
CA ALA A 81 -15.86 29.11 -13.30
C ALA A 81 -15.60 29.60 -14.73
N ASP A 82 -14.82 28.82 -15.51
CA ASP A 82 -14.57 29.03 -16.93
C ASP A 82 -15.13 27.83 -17.74
N PRO A 83 -16.26 28.00 -18.47
CA PRO A 83 -16.82 26.96 -19.32
C PRO A 83 -15.99 26.62 -20.57
N SER A 84 -15.05 27.49 -20.97
CA SER A 84 -14.19 27.27 -22.14
C SER A 84 -12.97 26.38 -21.83
N LEU A 85 -12.62 26.25 -20.55
CA LEU A 85 -11.45 25.48 -20.13
C LEU A 85 -11.74 23.97 -20.08
N LYS A 86 -10.92 23.19 -20.81
CA LYS A 86 -10.97 21.72 -20.73
C LYS A 86 -10.29 21.25 -19.42
N PRO A 87 -10.79 20.20 -18.74
CA PRO A 87 -10.19 19.69 -17.51
C PRO A 87 -8.70 19.30 -17.63
N ASP A 88 -8.28 18.90 -18.83
CA ASP A 88 -6.90 18.47 -19.12
C ASP A 88 -5.96 19.64 -19.46
N ALA A 89 -6.45 20.88 -19.51
CA ALA A 89 -5.69 22.04 -20.00
C ALA A 89 -4.62 22.57 -19.02
N VAL A 90 -4.64 22.12 -17.76
CA VAL A 90 -3.68 22.54 -16.73
C VAL A 90 -3.11 21.32 -16.02
N THR A 91 -1.79 21.12 -16.16
CA THR A 91 -1.04 20.00 -15.55
C THR A 91 -0.51 20.32 -14.16
N GLY A 92 -0.40 21.61 -13.81
CA GLY A 92 0.14 22.05 -12.54
C GLY A 92 -0.17 23.50 -12.20
N LEU A 93 0.14 23.85 -10.97
CA LEU A 93 -0.33 25.05 -10.28
C LEU A 93 0.90 25.83 -9.75
N PRO A 94 1.27 26.96 -10.36
CA PRO A 94 2.54 27.63 -10.09
C PRO A 94 2.50 28.49 -8.81
N ILE A 95 3.65 28.56 -8.12
CA ILE A 95 3.86 29.42 -6.96
C ILE A 95 5.16 30.22 -7.17
N PHE A 96 5.01 31.55 -7.12
CA PHE A 96 6.06 32.51 -7.47
C PHE A 96 6.63 33.25 -6.25
N ASN A 97 7.86 33.76 -6.40
CA ASN A 97 8.46 34.71 -5.48
C ASN A 97 7.78 36.06 -5.63
N GLY A 98 7.10 36.52 -4.58
CA GLY A 98 6.34 37.76 -4.59
C GLY A 98 7.19 38.98 -4.93
N LYS A 99 8.50 38.98 -4.62
CA LYS A 99 9.39 40.14 -4.80
C LYS A 99 10.12 40.17 -6.14
N THR A 100 10.42 39.00 -6.73
CA THR A 100 11.18 38.90 -8.00
C THR A 100 10.35 38.45 -9.19
N GLY A 101 9.21 37.78 -8.97
CA GLY A 101 8.40 37.15 -10.02
C GLY A 101 8.87 35.75 -10.43
N ASP A 102 10.00 35.26 -9.91
CA ASP A 102 10.54 33.94 -10.28
C ASP A 102 9.63 32.79 -9.81
N LEU A 103 9.51 31.72 -10.61
CA LEU A 103 8.82 30.50 -10.21
C LEU A 103 9.63 29.75 -9.12
N ILE A 104 9.07 29.62 -7.92
CA ILE A 104 9.68 28.86 -6.82
C ILE A 104 9.43 27.36 -7.03
N MET A 105 8.19 27.01 -7.37
CA MET A 105 7.73 25.64 -7.52
C MET A 105 6.41 25.56 -8.28
N GLU A 106 6.13 24.41 -8.88
CA GLU A 106 4.84 24.08 -9.49
C GLU A 106 4.25 22.83 -8.80
N MET A 107 2.98 22.88 -8.42
CA MET A 107 2.28 21.75 -7.80
C MET A 107 1.47 20.98 -8.84
N SER A 108 1.74 19.69 -9.03
CA SER A 108 0.95 18.85 -9.93
C SER A 108 -0.50 18.70 -9.45
N ALA A 109 -1.44 18.78 -10.40
CA ALA A 109 -2.87 18.68 -10.12
C ALA A 109 -3.63 18.04 -11.29
N ASP A 110 -3.74 16.71 -11.27
CA ASP A 110 -4.42 15.95 -12.32
C ASP A 110 -5.91 16.35 -12.45
N HIS A 111 -6.32 16.80 -13.64
CA HIS A 111 -7.70 17.18 -14.00
C HIS A 111 -8.33 18.26 -13.10
N ALA A 112 -7.53 19.23 -12.63
CA ALA A 112 -8.01 20.28 -11.74
C ALA A 112 -8.91 21.29 -12.47
N VAL A 113 -10.13 21.50 -11.97
CA VAL A 113 -11.07 22.52 -12.50
C VAL A 113 -11.53 23.48 -11.40
N ARG A 114 -11.69 24.77 -11.73
CA ARG A 114 -12.25 25.77 -10.83
C ARG A 114 -13.78 25.77 -10.96
N VAL A 115 -14.48 25.64 -9.84
CA VAL A 115 -15.95 25.62 -9.77
C VAL A 115 -16.48 26.77 -8.94
N SER A 116 -17.61 27.36 -9.35
CA SER A 116 -18.30 28.38 -8.57
C SER A 116 -19.24 27.72 -7.56
N ARG A 117 -19.20 28.17 -6.30
CA ARG A 117 -20.11 27.70 -5.24
C ARG A 117 -21.58 27.95 -5.60
N LYS A 118 -21.86 29.07 -6.28
CA LYS A 118 -23.21 29.49 -6.71
C LYS A 118 -23.72 28.66 -7.87
N LYS A 119 -22.90 28.45 -8.91
CA LYS A 119 -23.27 27.57 -10.04
C LYS A 119 -23.51 26.12 -9.57
N MET A 120 -22.66 25.58 -8.68
CA MET A 120 -22.91 24.27 -8.06
C MET A 120 -24.19 24.23 -7.22
N ARG A 121 -24.46 25.24 -6.38
CA ARG A 121 -25.71 25.30 -5.60
C ARG A 121 -26.94 25.32 -6.51
N SER A 122 -26.94 26.15 -7.56
CA SER A 122 -28.01 26.22 -8.56
C SER A 122 -28.24 24.85 -9.22
N LEU A 123 -27.18 24.22 -9.76
CA LEU A 123 -27.27 22.90 -10.38
C LEU A 123 -27.76 21.81 -9.40
N PHE A 124 -27.28 21.80 -8.15
CA PHE A 124 -27.63 20.75 -7.19
C PHE A 124 -29.02 20.96 -6.57
N SER A 125 -29.52 22.20 -6.51
CA SER A 125 -30.91 22.50 -6.12
C SER A 125 -31.96 22.09 -7.16
N HIS A 126 -31.54 21.71 -8.37
CA HIS A 126 -32.45 21.45 -9.49
C HIS A 126 -33.41 20.28 -9.19
N GLY A 127 -34.70 20.61 -9.04
CA GLY A 127 -35.76 19.68 -8.68
C GLY A 127 -35.72 19.20 -7.22
N LEU A 128 -35.05 19.90 -6.31
CA LEU A 128 -35.22 19.75 -4.87
C LEU A 128 -36.22 20.77 -4.34
N ASP A 129 -37.01 20.37 -3.34
CA ASP A 129 -37.76 21.31 -2.50
C ASP A 129 -36.89 21.67 -1.30
N VAL A 130 -36.73 22.97 -1.03
CA VAL A 130 -35.83 23.51 0.00
C VAL A 130 -36.60 24.45 0.91
N GLN A 131 -36.61 24.13 2.20
CA GLN A 131 -37.38 24.85 3.21
C GLN A 131 -36.55 26.00 3.78
N TYR A 132 -36.60 27.15 3.09
CA TYR A 132 -35.89 28.39 3.43
C TYR A 132 -36.48 29.12 4.66
N GLY A 133 -35.69 29.99 5.29
CA GLY A 133 -36.08 30.75 6.47
C GLY A 133 -36.14 29.93 7.77
N LYS A 134 -35.54 28.74 7.80
CA LYS A 134 -35.67 27.75 8.88
C LYS A 134 -34.43 27.70 9.76
N HIS A 135 -34.32 28.70 10.63
CA HIS A 135 -33.31 28.81 11.68
C HIS A 135 -33.53 27.70 12.73
N VAL A 136 -32.59 26.77 12.87
CA VAL A 136 -32.64 25.68 13.86
C VAL A 136 -32.19 26.19 15.23
N VAL A 137 -33.04 26.03 16.25
CA VAL A 137 -32.72 26.38 17.64
C VAL A 137 -32.06 25.22 18.39
N ARG A 138 -32.61 24.01 18.23
CA ARG A 138 -32.06 22.79 18.84
C ARG A 138 -32.50 21.52 18.11
N ALA A 139 -31.73 20.45 18.32
CA ALA A 139 -32.06 19.10 17.89
C ALA A 139 -31.94 18.11 19.05
N TYR A 140 -32.86 17.16 19.17
CA TYR A 140 -32.80 16.13 20.22
C TYR A 140 -33.51 14.82 19.84
N PRO A 141 -33.05 13.66 20.36
CA PRO A 141 -33.71 12.38 20.16
C PRO A 141 -35.05 12.31 20.93
N ILE A 142 -36.02 11.60 20.34
CA ILE A 142 -37.27 11.21 21.02
C ILE A 142 -37.08 9.77 21.51
N ASP A 143 -36.95 9.60 22.83
CA ASP A 143 -36.73 8.31 23.51
C ASP A 143 -37.85 7.95 24.51
N ASP A 144 -39.05 8.53 24.32
CA ASP A 144 -40.27 8.21 25.08
C ASP A 144 -40.94 6.92 24.55
N PRO A 145 -41.05 5.83 25.35
CA PRO A 145 -41.72 4.59 24.94
C PRO A 145 -43.21 4.73 24.61
N ALA A 146 -43.90 5.75 25.13
CA ALA A 146 -45.32 6.00 24.85
C ALA A 146 -45.56 6.79 23.54
N SER A 147 -44.50 7.39 22.98
CA SER A 147 -44.62 8.24 21.79
C SER A 147 -44.65 7.42 20.48
N HIS A 148 -45.57 7.79 19.58
CA HIS A 148 -45.53 7.35 18.16
C HIS A 148 -44.28 7.83 17.39
N HIS A 149 -43.39 8.59 18.02
CA HIS A 149 -42.10 9.02 17.48
C HIS A 149 -40.90 8.49 18.27
N ASN A 150 -41.07 7.49 19.14
CA ASN A 150 -39.97 6.81 19.79
C ASN A 150 -38.91 6.34 18.78
N GLY A 151 -37.62 6.53 19.10
CA GLY A 151 -36.51 6.20 18.22
C GLY A 151 -36.27 7.18 17.08
N ARG A 152 -36.96 8.33 17.04
CA ARG A 152 -36.74 9.41 16.06
C ARG A 152 -35.89 10.55 16.63
N VAL A 153 -35.66 11.58 15.82
CA VAL A 153 -35.05 12.86 16.20
C VAL A 153 -36.00 14.01 15.81
N ARG A 154 -36.04 15.05 16.66
CA ARG A 154 -36.78 16.29 16.43
C ARG A 154 -35.82 17.45 16.17
N LEU A 155 -36.14 18.27 15.18
CA LEU A 155 -35.65 19.63 15.01
C LEU A 155 -36.71 20.61 15.52
N GLU A 156 -36.29 21.68 16.18
CA GLU A 156 -37.12 22.84 16.50
C GLU A 156 -36.52 24.11 15.87
N PHE A 157 -37.40 24.97 15.37
CA PHE A 157 -37.04 26.19 14.64
C PHE A 157 -37.44 27.45 15.42
N GLU A 158 -36.79 28.57 15.09
CA GLU A 158 -36.99 29.88 15.75
C GLU A 158 -38.41 30.44 15.55
N ASP A 159 -39.10 30.03 14.48
CA ASP A 159 -40.50 30.36 14.20
C ASP A 159 -41.52 29.50 14.99
N GLY A 160 -41.07 28.71 15.96
CA GLY A 160 -41.90 27.76 16.72
C GLY A 160 -42.25 26.48 15.95
N GLY A 161 -41.84 26.38 14.67
CA GLY A 161 -41.98 25.17 13.87
C GLY A 161 -41.13 24.02 14.39
N HIS A 162 -41.44 22.80 13.95
CA HIS A 162 -40.62 21.63 14.22
C HIS A 162 -40.71 20.59 13.09
N ALA A 163 -39.69 19.75 12.99
CA ALA A 163 -39.65 18.62 12.04
C ALA A 163 -39.20 17.34 12.75
N VAL A 164 -39.67 16.17 12.28
CA VAL A 164 -39.35 14.87 12.88
C VAL A 164 -38.89 13.89 11.79
N GLY A 165 -37.77 13.21 12.05
CA GLY A 165 -37.16 12.25 11.12
C GLY A 165 -36.45 11.13 11.87
N HIS A 166 -35.93 10.15 11.14
CA HIS A 166 -35.20 9.02 11.71
C HIS A 166 -33.72 9.36 11.96
N VAL A 167 -33.15 10.28 11.17
CA VAL A 167 -31.78 10.79 11.31
C VAL A 167 -31.72 12.25 10.86
N VAL A 168 -30.85 13.05 11.49
CA VAL A 168 -30.53 14.42 11.07
C VAL A 168 -29.04 14.59 10.79
N ALA A 169 -28.71 15.32 9.73
CA ALA A 169 -27.34 15.63 9.31
C ALA A 169 -27.10 17.15 9.18
N GLY A 170 -26.02 17.63 9.80
CA GLY A 170 -25.62 19.03 9.79
C GLY A 170 -24.69 19.35 8.62
N THR A 171 -25.09 20.28 7.76
CA THR A 171 -24.34 20.78 6.59
C THR A 171 -24.36 22.30 6.45
N ASP A 172 -24.81 22.99 7.51
CA ASP A 172 -24.84 24.44 7.71
C ASP A 172 -23.44 25.08 7.86
N GLY A 173 -22.42 24.25 8.07
CA GLY A 173 -21.01 24.62 7.89
C GLY A 173 -20.31 25.04 9.18
N ALA A 174 -19.29 25.90 9.07
CA ALA A 174 -18.34 26.13 10.15
C ALA A 174 -18.95 26.60 11.48
N LYS A 175 -20.10 27.29 11.46
CA LYS A 175 -20.86 27.71 12.64
C LYS A 175 -22.16 26.89 12.79
N SER A 176 -22.04 25.57 12.81
CA SER A 176 -23.20 24.66 12.82
C SER A 176 -23.93 24.67 14.16
N LEU A 177 -25.21 25.01 14.16
CA LEU A 177 -26.08 24.95 15.35
C LEU A 177 -26.49 23.50 15.66
N LEU A 178 -26.44 22.61 14.65
CA LEU A 178 -26.56 21.18 14.90
C LEU A 178 -25.34 20.62 15.63
N ARG A 179 -24.12 21.14 15.36
CA ARG A 179 -22.93 20.78 16.14
C ARG A 179 -23.08 21.19 17.60
N GLU A 180 -23.54 22.40 17.87
CA GLU A 180 -23.87 22.86 19.23
C GLU A 180 -24.91 21.95 19.92
N SER A 181 -25.91 21.45 19.17
CA SER A 181 -26.88 20.46 19.69
C SER A 181 -26.30 19.06 19.95
N ILE A 182 -25.23 18.66 19.26
CA ILE A 182 -24.60 17.33 19.39
C ILE A 182 -23.56 17.30 20.52
N VAL A 183 -22.62 18.26 20.54
CA VAL A 183 -21.50 18.27 21.51
C VAL A 183 -21.66 19.28 22.65
N GLY A 184 -22.62 20.19 22.57
CA GLY A 184 -22.79 21.30 23.52
C GLY A 184 -22.00 22.56 23.11
N LEU A 185 -22.48 23.72 23.57
CA LEU A 185 -21.99 25.04 23.15
C LEU A 185 -20.47 25.23 23.34
N GLU A 186 -19.93 24.83 24.50
CA GLU A 186 -18.50 25.00 24.82
C GLU A 186 -17.59 24.11 23.95
N ASP A 187 -18.07 22.93 23.55
CA ASP A 187 -17.30 21.98 22.74
C ASP A 187 -17.44 22.24 21.24
N ALA A 188 -18.47 22.97 20.81
CA ALA A 188 -18.71 23.32 19.41
C ALA A 188 -17.97 24.57 18.90
N GLN A 189 -17.30 25.33 19.78
CA GLN A 189 -16.61 26.58 19.41
C GLN A 189 -15.41 26.36 18.46
N LEU A 190 -15.09 27.39 17.67
CA LEU A 190 -13.95 27.39 16.75
C LEU A 190 -12.72 28.05 17.37
N THR A 191 -11.57 27.41 17.26
CA THR A 191 -10.28 28.00 17.64
C THR A 191 -9.78 28.92 16.52
N THR A 192 -9.31 30.12 16.89
CA THR A 192 -8.73 31.09 15.95
C THR A 192 -7.23 30.86 15.74
N VAL A 193 -6.77 31.04 14.51
CA VAL A 193 -5.36 30.96 14.11
C VAL A 193 -4.84 32.39 13.91
N PRO A 194 -3.59 32.73 14.29
CA PRO A 194 -3.04 34.09 14.17
C PRO A 194 -2.61 34.44 12.74
N VAL A 195 -3.53 34.23 11.79
CA VAL A 195 -3.41 34.51 10.36
C VAL A 195 -4.67 35.22 9.91
N ASN A 196 -4.48 36.41 9.35
CA ASN A 196 -5.55 37.23 8.79
C ASN A 196 -5.64 37.00 7.27
N LEU A 197 -6.83 37.26 6.73
CA LEU A 197 -7.19 37.03 5.35
C LEU A 197 -8.02 38.20 4.81
N PHE A 198 -7.56 38.84 3.75
CA PHE A 198 -8.43 39.56 2.82
C PHE A 198 -8.86 38.60 1.71
N ASN A 199 -10.13 38.57 1.35
CA ASN A 199 -10.62 37.80 0.19
C ASN A 199 -11.88 38.46 -0.39
N PHE A 200 -11.81 38.91 -1.64
CA PHE A 200 -12.92 39.62 -2.30
C PHE A 200 -12.96 39.32 -3.82
N ALA A 201 -14.13 39.55 -4.40
CA ALA A 201 -14.33 39.52 -5.86
C ALA A 201 -13.98 40.89 -6.46
N TYR A 202 -13.33 40.91 -7.62
CA TYR A 202 -13.08 42.14 -8.38
C TYR A 202 -12.98 41.88 -9.89
N THR A 203 -13.26 42.90 -10.69
CA THR A 203 -13.19 42.89 -12.16
C THR A 203 -12.16 43.92 -12.61
N PHE A 204 -11.27 43.52 -13.50
CA PHE A 204 -10.16 44.35 -13.99
C PHE A 204 -10.40 44.78 -15.44
N ASP A 205 -9.68 45.82 -15.87
CA ASP A 205 -9.71 46.28 -17.26
C ASP A 205 -9.19 45.18 -18.22
N PRO A 206 -9.70 45.08 -19.46
CA PRO A 206 -9.48 43.91 -20.32
C PRO A 206 -8.03 43.47 -20.51
N GLU A 207 -7.11 44.44 -20.65
CA GLU A 207 -5.69 44.17 -20.84
C GLU A 207 -5.05 43.50 -19.61
N LEU A 208 -5.46 43.90 -18.41
CA LEU A 208 -4.99 43.29 -17.16
C LEU A 208 -5.65 41.92 -16.95
N SER A 209 -6.95 41.79 -17.23
CA SER A 209 -7.66 40.49 -17.23
C SER A 209 -7.01 39.45 -18.15
N LEU A 210 -6.55 39.87 -19.34
CA LEU A 210 -5.78 39.04 -20.27
C LEU A 210 -4.40 38.69 -19.70
N ARG A 211 -3.60 39.67 -19.28
CA ARG A 211 -2.25 39.45 -18.72
C ARG A 211 -2.27 38.53 -17.48
N ILE A 212 -3.33 38.55 -16.67
CA ILE A 212 -3.52 37.59 -15.56
C ILE A 212 -3.72 36.16 -16.11
N ARG A 213 -4.62 35.98 -17.09
CA ARG A 213 -5.00 34.67 -17.66
C ARG A 213 -3.86 34.02 -18.46
N GLU A 214 -2.95 34.83 -19.04
CA GLU A 214 -1.72 34.36 -19.71
C GLU A 214 -0.75 33.64 -18.78
N HIS A 215 -0.65 34.04 -17.50
CA HIS A 215 0.28 33.41 -16.56
C HIS A 215 -0.21 32.01 -16.12
N ASN A 216 -1.51 31.87 -15.86
CA ASN A 216 -2.18 30.59 -15.64
C ASN A 216 -3.70 30.75 -15.78
N PRO A 217 -4.42 29.87 -16.51
CA PRO A 217 -5.85 30.04 -16.76
C PRO A 217 -6.75 29.59 -15.59
N ILE A 218 -6.19 29.15 -14.45
CA ILE A 218 -6.95 28.79 -13.24
C ILE A 218 -6.58 29.73 -12.08
N PHE A 219 -5.30 29.77 -11.68
CA PHE A 219 -4.81 30.71 -10.66
C PHE A 219 -3.30 30.94 -10.71
N ILE A 220 -2.88 32.09 -10.20
CA ILE A 220 -1.50 32.38 -9.82
C ILE A 220 -1.41 32.67 -8.32
N ASN A 221 -0.32 32.23 -7.69
CA ASN A 221 -0.09 32.41 -6.26
C ASN A 221 1.36 32.86 -6.04
N SER A 222 1.59 33.81 -5.15
CA SER A 222 2.93 34.26 -4.78
C SER A 222 3.10 34.46 -3.29
N ILE A 223 4.34 34.40 -2.82
CA ILE A 223 4.70 34.54 -1.40
C ILE A 223 5.86 35.52 -1.32
N HIS A 224 5.73 36.57 -0.51
CA HIS A 224 6.74 37.62 -0.41
C HIS A 224 7.80 37.28 0.65
N PRO A 225 9.11 37.36 0.33
CA PRO A 225 10.19 36.98 1.23
C PRO A 225 10.25 37.80 2.52
N ASP A 226 10.15 39.12 2.41
CA ASP A 226 10.51 40.02 3.52
C ASP A 226 9.47 40.02 4.68
N HIS A 227 8.22 39.65 4.39
CA HIS A 227 7.10 39.76 5.34
C HIS A 227 6.10 38.59 5.31
N GLY A 228 6.43 37.50 4.60
CA GLY A 228 5.67 36.25 4.62
C GLY A 228 4.21 36.36 4.18
N THR A 229 3.86 37.35 3.37
CA THR A 229 2.47 37.49 2.88
C THR A 229 2.28 36.62 1.65
N MET A 230 1.20 35.83 1.65
CA MET A 230 0.76 35.04 0.50
C MET A 230 -0.32 35.81 -0.25
N TYR A 231 -0.16 35.95 -1.57
CA TYR A 231 -1.06 36.68 -2.46
C TYR A 231 -1.50 35.78 -3.62
N TRP A 232 -2.77 35.42 -3.58
CA TRP A 232 -3.46 34.53 -4.49
C TRP A 232 -4.42 35.31 -5.39
N LEU A 233 -4.44 34.96 -6.67
CA LEU A 233 -5.34 35.50 -7.68
C LEU A 233 -5.85 34.36 -8.56
N SER A 234 -7.15 34.11 -8.54
CA SER A 234 -7.78 33.04 -9.35
C SER A 234 -9.02 33.52 -10.06
N ILE A 235 -9.36 32.90 -11.20
CA ILE A 235 -10.67 33.13 -11.83
C ILE A 235 -11.79 32.72 -10.86
N MET A 236 -12.83 33.56 -10.76
CA MET A 236 -14.06 33.30 -10.00
C MET A 236 -15.24 33.01 -10.95
N ASP A 237 -15.39 33.79 -12.01
CA ASP A 237 -16.37 33.55 -13.08
C ASP A 237 -15.92 34.16 -14.43
N VAL A 238 -16.18 33.45 -15.52
CA VAL A 238 -16.06 33.87 -16.92
C VAL A 238 -17.43 33.68 -17.58
N PRO A 239 -18.28 34.72 -17.61
CA PRO A 239 -19.59 34.65 -18.25
C PRO A 239 -19.47 34.56 -19.79
N ASP A 240 -18.50 35.26 -20.36
CA ASP A 240 -18.22 35.32 -21.79
C ASP A 240 -16.70 35.25 -22.05
N PRO A 241 -16.18 34.13 -22.61
CA PRO A 241 -14.76 33.97 -22.89
C PRO A 241 -14.15 34.95 -23.90
N GLU A 242 -14.95 35.70 -24.66
CA GLU A 242 -14.48 36.70 -25.63
C GLU A 242 -14.54 38.15 -25.08
N LYS A 243 -15.04 38.36 -23.85
CA LYS A 243 -15.18 39.68 -23.21
C LYS A 243 -14.45 39.78 -21.86
N PRO A 244 -13.13 40.11 -21.84
CA PRO A 244 -12.34 40.17 -20.61
C PRO A 244 -12.78 41.21 -19.58
N GLU A 245 -13.58 42.20 -19.97
CA GLU A 245 -14.27 43.15 -19.09
C GLU A 245 -15.38 42.50 -18.23
N THR A 246 -15.84 41.30 -18.59
CA THR A 246 -16.88 40.57 -17.84
C THR A 246 -16.31 39.60 -16.80
N TRP A 247 -15.00 39.34 -16.84
CA TRP A 247 -14.38 38.31 -16.01
C TRP A 247 -14.24 38.79 -14.57
N THR A 248 -14.64 37.93 -13.62
CA THR A 248 -14.53 38.21 -12.19
C THR A 248 -13.41 37.35 -11.61
N PHE A 249 -12.51 37.97 -10.87
CA PHE A 249 -11.37 37.35 -10.21
C PHE A 249 -11.56 37.36 -8.68
N GLN A 250 -11.05 36.31 -8.03
CA GLN A 250 -10.91 36.23 -6.58
C GLN A 250 -9.54 36.76 -6.19
N VAL A 251 -9.52 37.91 -5.52
CA VAL A 251 -8.33 38.58 -5.00
C VAL A 251 -8.18 38.22 -3.52
N MET A 252 -7.12 37.50 -3.16
CA MET A 252 -6.95 36.96 -1.80
C MET A 252 -5.53 37.18 -1.28
N GLN A 253 -5.39 37.87 -0.15
CA GLN A 253 -4.10 38.17 0.50
C GLN A 253 -4.14 37.72 1.96
N SER A 254 -3.06 37.09 2.45
CA SER A 254 -3.00 36.58 3.83
C SER A 254 -1.62 36.67 4.46
N TRP A 255 -1.58 36.98 5.75
CA TRP A 255 -0.38 37.25 6.52
C TRP A 255 -0.55 36.82 7.98
N ASN A 256 0.58 36.61 8.67
CA ASN A 256 0.61 36.32 10.10
C ASN A 256 0.35 37.61 10.89
N ASP A 257 -0.36 37.56 12.02
CA ASP A 257 -0.53 38.71 12.92
C ASP A 257 0.80 39.43 13.19
N LYS A 258 1.88 38.66 13.42
CA LYS A 258 3.23 39.15 13.71
C LYS A 258 3.88 39.99 12.60
N THR A 259 3.43 39.88 11.34
CA THR A 259 3.97 40.68 10.22
C THR A 259 3.08 41.87 9.83
N THR A 260 2.11 42.21 10.70
CA THR A 260 1.33 43.45 10.64
C THR A 260 2.16 44.62 11.19
N PRO A 261 2.38 45.71 10.44
CA PRO A 261 3.10 46.88 10.95
C PRO A 261 2.34 47.53 12.12
N PRO A 262 3.00 47.98 13.21
CA PRO A 262 2.34 48.68 14.32
C PRO A 262 1.62 49.99 13.93
N SER A 263 1.94 50.54 12.75
CA SER A 263 1.33 51.73 12.16
C SER A 263 0.12 51.44 11.24
N ALA A 264 -0.27 50.18 11.06
CA ALA A 264 -1.37 49.79 10.19
C ALA A 264 -2.71 49.72 10.95
N ASP A 265 -3.60 50.69 10.72
CA ASP A 265 -5.00 50.54 11.11
C ASP A 265 -5.68 49.47 10.24
N LEU A 266 -6.17 48.41 10.87
CA LEU A 266 -7.01 47.37 10.24
C LEU A 266 -8.46 47.39 10.74
N THR A 267 -8.83 48.36 11.58
CA THR A 267 -10.20 48.53 12.06
C THR A 267 -11.09 49.15 10.99
N THR A 268 -10.62 50.19 10.29
CA THR A 268 -11.37 50.87 9.23
C THR A 268 -11.16 50.22 7.84
N ASN A 269 -12.12 50.41 6.94
CA ASN A 269 -11.97 49.94 5.55
C ASN A 269 -10.86 50.68 4.79
N GLN A 270 -10.71 51.99 5.04
CA GLN A 270 -9.65 52.80 4.42
C GLN A 270 -8.27 52.35 4.89
N GLY A 271 -8.09 52.05 6.18
CA GLY A 271 -6.86 51.50 6.73
C GLY A 271 -6.49 50.15 6.10
N ARG A 272 -7.45 49.21 6.01
CA ARG A 272 -7.27 47.92 5.31
C ARG A 272 -6.88 48.09 3.84
N LEU A 273 -7.55 48.97 3.11
CA LEU A 273 -7.26 49.20 1.69
C LEU A 273 -5.90 49.86 1.49
N LYS A 274 -5.50 50.80 2.35
CA LYS A 274 -4.16 51.39 2.35
C LYS A 274 -3.09 50.34 2.65
N PHE A 275 -3.31 49.46 3.62
CA PHE A 275 -2.41 48.35 3.95
C PHE A 275 -2.30 47.33 2.79
N PHE A 276 -3.43 46.94 2.19
CA PHE A 276 -3.47 46.07 1.01
C PHE A 276 -2.68 46.67 -0.17
N LYS A 277 -2.94 47.93 -0.53
CA LYS A 277 -2.23 48.62 -1.63
C LYS A 277 -0.72 48.73 -1.36
N ALA A 278 -0.33 49.18 -0.17
CA ALA A 278 1.08 49.26 0.21
C ALA A 278 1.79 47.91 0.10
N ARG A 279 1.14 46.83 0.58
CA ARG A 279 1.66 45.46 0.42
C ARG A 279 1.75 45.04 -1.05
N CYS A 280 0.82 45.44 -1.92
CA CYS A 280 0.89 45.10 -3.35
C CYS A 280 2.01 45.83 -4.10
N ASP A 281 2.38 47.05 -3.71
CA ASP A 281 3.48 47.78 -4.34
C ASP A 281 4.85 47.08 -4.15
N GLU A 282 5.03 46.39 -3.02
CA GLU A 282 6.24 45.58 -2.73
C GLU A 282 6.39 44.37 -3.68
N TYR A 283 5.33 43.90 -4.34
CA TYR A 283 5.37 42.71 -5.21
C TYR A 283 5.85 43.02 -6.63
N ALA A 284 6.25 41.97 -7.35
CA ALA A 284 6.41 41.94 -8.79
C ALA A 284 5.07 41.98 -9.54
N GLU A 285 5.13 42.09 -10.87
CA GLU A 285 3.95 41.94 -11.72
C GLU A 285 3.49 40.46 -11.79
N PRO A 286 2.18 40.19 -12.01
CA PRO A 286 1.09 41.15 -12.17
C PRO A 286 0.49 41.66 -10.85
N TRP A 287 0.91 41.14 -9.70
CA TRP A 287 0.33 41.46 -8.37
C TRP A 287 0.36 42.95 -8.02
N ARG A 288 1.41 43.67 -8.45
CA ARG A 288 1.51 45.14 -8.31
C ARG A 288 0.45 45.88 -9.13
N SER A 289 0.33 45.61 -10.43
CA SER A 289 -0.72 46.19 -11.28
C SER A 289 -2.12 45.89 -10.74
N VAL A 290 -2.36 44.66 -10.28
CA VAL A 290 -3.62 44.21 -9.66
C VAL A 290 -3.96 45.04 -8.41
N GLY A 291 -3.01 45.28 -7.52
CA GLY A 291 -3.22 46.10 -6.32
C GLY A 291 -3.53 47.57 -6.63
N ARG A 292 -2.88 48.12 -7.66
CA ARG A 292 -3.10 49.51 -8.12
C ARG A 292 -4.47 49.69 -8.81
N ALA A 293 -4.96 48.68 -9.51
CA ALA A 293 -6.26 48.71 -10.19
C ALA A 293 -7.49 48.63 -9.24
N VAL A 294 -7.29 48.34 -7.94
CA VAL A 294 -8.36 48.39 -6.93
C VAL A 294 -8.71 49.84 -6.59
N LYS A 295 -9.98 50.23 -6.77
CA LYS A 295 -10.48 51.60 -6.55
C LYS A 295 -10.58 51.94 -5.06
N ASP A 296 -10.36 53.20 -4.69
CA ASP A 296 -10.28 53.62 -3.28
C ASP A 296 -11.59 53.53 -2.47
N GLY A 297 -12.71 53.25 -3.13
CA GLY A 297 -14.00 52.91 -2.50
C GLY A 297 -14.24 51.41 -2.29
N THR A 298 -13.34 50.52 -2.68
CA THR A 298 -13.56 49.07 -2.58
C THR A 298 -13.61 48.60 -1.13
N THR A 299 -14.60 47.77 -0.80
CA THR A 299 -14.70 47.15 0.53
C THR A 299 -13.73 45.97 0.64
N ILE A 300 -12.83 46.03 1.62
CA ILE A 300 -11.83 45.00 1.91
C ILE A 300 -12.27 44.24 3.18
N PRO A 301 -12.95 43.08 3.02
CA PRO A 301 -13.33 42.24 4.15
C PRO A 301 -12.10 41.60 4.77
N MET A 302 -11.99 41.63 6.10
CA MET A 302 -10.95 40.93 6.85
C MET A 302 -11.58 39.78 7.64
N ASP A 303 -11.12 38.56 7.38
CA ASP A 303 -11.45 37.36 8.14
C ASP A 303 -10.21 36.87 8.89
N ARG A 304 -10.41 36.18 10.03
CA ARG A 304 -9.36 35.36 10.66
C ARG A 304 -9.57 33.88 10.36
N LEU A 305 -8.48 33.16 10.15
CA LEU A 305 -8.54 31.72 9.94
C LEU A 305 -8.99 31.00 11.22
N THR A 306 -9.85 30.00 11.07
CA THR A 306 -10.46 29.23 12.17
C THR A 306 -10.51 27.74 11.84
N TYR A 307 -10.53 26.91 12.87
CA TYR A 307 -10.71 25.45 12.77
C TYR A 307 -11.43 24.91 14.01
N TRP A 308 -11.95 23.68 13.96
CA TRP A 308 -12.58 23.03 15.12
C TRP A 308 -11.60 22.05 15.80
N GLU A 309 -10.82 22.57 16.75
CA GLU A 309 -9.83 21.83 17.54
C GLU A 309 -10.45 20.68 18.35
N LYS A 310 -11.65 20.89 18.90
CA LYS A 310 -12.39 19.91 19.69
C LYS A 310 -13.15 18.87 18.86
N SER A 311 -12.91 18.76 17.54
CA SER A 311 -13.51 17.71 16.70
C SER A 311 -13.02 16.33 17.14
N ARG A 312 -13.86 15.62 17.90
CA ARG A 312 -13.60 14.31 18.52
C ARG A 312 -14.87 13.48 18.53
N LYS A 313 -14.75 12.17 18.75
CA LYS A 313 -15.90 11.25 18.74
C LYS A 313 -17.00 11.72 19.69
N TRP A 314 -18.19 11.98 19.12
CA TRP A 314 -19.36 12.54 19.79
C TRP A 314 -20.47 11.50 19.97
N ASP A 315 -21.48 11.80 20.79
CA ASP A 315 -22.68 10.96 20.92
C ASP A 315 -23.68 11.25 19.79
N ASN A 316 -23.62 10.42 18.74
CA ASN A 316 -24.54 10.43 17.61
C ASN A 316 -25.98 9.95 17.93
N ARG A 317 -26.28 9.69 19.21
CA ARG A 317 -27.58 9.25 19.73
C ARG A 317 -28.08 7.95 19.10
N ARG A 318 -27.16 7.00 18.85
CA ARG A 318 -27.38 5.74 18.10
C ARG A 318 -27.61 5.95 16.60
N GLY A 319 -26.80 6.79 15.97
CA GLY A 319 -26.85 7.11 14.55
C GLY A 319 -28.00 8.02 14.12
N ARG A 320 -28.64 8.72 15.06
CA ARG A 320 -29.77 9.63 14.79
C ARG A 320 -29.35 11.07 14.54
N MET A 321 -28.14 11.47 14.94
CA MET A 321 -27.63 12.84 14.81
C MET A 321 -26.17 12.81 14.35
N THR A 322 -25.84 13.50 13.26
CA THR A 322 -24.47 13.52 12.71
C THR A 322 -24.14 14.83 11.97
N LEU A 323 -22.90 15.00 11.53
CA LEU A 323 -22.37 16.20 10.86
C LEU A 323 -21.64 15.80 9.57
N CYS A 324 -21.67 16.64 8.53
CA CYS A 324 -20.98 16.41 7.26
C CYS A 324 -20.27 17.69 6.75
N GLY A 325 -19.09 17.56 6.14
CA GLY A 325 -18.32 18.67 5.56
C GLY A 325 -17.86 19.71 6.59
N ASP A 326 -17.86 20.99 6.21
CA ASP A 326 -17.52 22.15 7.07
C ASP A 326 -18.25 22.20 8.43
N ALA A 327 -19.33 21.43 8.65
CA ALA A 327 -19.96 21.29 9.97
C ALA A 327 -19.16 20.37 10.91
N ALA A 328 -18.61 19.28 10.39
CA ALA A 328 -17.89 18.23 11.10
C ALA A 328 -16.38 18.50 11.26
N HIS A 329 -15.77 19.13 10.26
CA HIS A 329 -14.33 19.40 10.21
C HIS A 329 -14.02 20.75 9.53
N PRO A 330 -14.54 21.89 10.03
CA PRO A 330 -14.22 23.20 9.45
C PRO A 330 -12.70 23.44 9.48
N MET A 331 -12.12 23.59 8.29
CA MET A 331 -10.68 23.75 8.09
C MET A 331 -10.28 25.20 7.79
N THR A 332 -9.04 25.55 8.13
CA THR A 332 -8.35 26.66 7.46
C THR A 332 -8.16 26.32 5.97
N PRO A 333 -8.06 27.32 5.05
CA PRO A 333 -7.75 27.06 3.65
C PRO A 333 -6.40 26.35 3.53
N ARG A 334 -6.41 25.15 2.94
CA ARG A 334 -5.22 24.30 2.74
C ARG A 334 -4.43 24.81 1.56
N LYS A 335 -3.13 25.11 1.72
CA LYS A 335 -2.36 25.88 0.73
C LYS A 335 -1.26 25.07 0.01
N PHE A 336 -1.08 23.79 0.36
CA PHE A 336 -0.15 22.84 -0.28
C PHE A 336 -0.69 21.39 -0.23
N PRO A 337 -0.10 20.42 -0.96
CA PRO A 337 -0.44 19.00 -0.83
C PRO A 337 0.00 18.40 0.51
N ARG A 338 -0.58 17.26 0.90
CA ARG A 338 -0.26 16.53 2.15
C ARG A 338 1.21 16.11 2.23
N SER A 339 1.76 15.64 1.11
CA SER A 339 3.14 15.16 0.93
C SER A 339 4.24 16.18 1.23
N CYS A 340 3.89 17.45 1.41
CA CYS A 340 4.84 18.56 1.44
C CYS A 340 5.14 19.09 2.85
N VAL A 341 4.37 18.67 3.86
CA VAL A 341 4.46 19.18 5.25
C VAL A 341 5.32 18.27 6.14
N THR A 342 5.40 16.99 5.80
CA THR A 342 6.04 15.92 6.57
C THR A 342 7.49 16.18 7.02
N PRO A 343 8.35 16.91 6.28
CA PRO A 343 9.74 17.12 6.71
C PRO A 343 9.98 18.30 7.65
N VAL A 344 8.99 19.19 7.84
CA VAL A 344 9.25 20.55 8.39
C VAL A 344 9.34 20.58 9.93
N TYR A 345 8.60 19.73 10.63
CA TYR A 345 8.48 19.78 12.10
C TYR A 345 9.22 18.63 12.78
N LYS A 346 10.55 18.76 12.92
CA LYS A 346 11.40 17.83 13.70
C LYS A 346 12.49 18.51 14.55
N THR A 347 12.39 19.82 14.78
CA THR A 347 13.39 20.66 15.46
C THR A 347 12.78 21.58 16.55
N LEU A 348 11.54 21.31 16.98
CA LEU A 348 10.87 21.97 18.11
C LEU A 348 10.25 20.90 19.03
N ASP A 349 10.39 21.10 20.33
CA ASP A 349 10.06 20.13 21.40
C ASP A 349 8.68 20.47 22.07
N PRO A 350 8.12 19.71 23.03
CA PRO A 350 6.98 18.86 22.70
C PRO A 350 5.67 19.11 23.51
N HIS A 351 4.65 18.26 23.24
CA HIS A 351 3.26 18.21 23.76
C HIS A 351 2.18 18.89 22.87
N PRO A 352 0.90 18.46 22.88
CA PRO A 352 0.39 17.29 22.12
C PRO A 352 -0.95 17.61 21.38
N PRO A 353 -1.71 16.66 20.79
CA PRO A 353 -1.44 15.27 20.36
C PRO A 353 -1.71 14.98 18.84
N ASP A 354 -1.32 13.78 18.39
CA ASP A 354 -1.89 12.97 17.27
C ASP A 354 -1.90 13.49 15.81
N LEU A 355 -2.69 12.77 14.96
CA LEU A 355 -3.11 13.00 13.56
C LEU A 355 -2.24 12.36 12.43
N ILE A 356 -2.85 11.66 11.46
CA ILE A 356 -2.18 10.71 10.51
C ILE A 356 -1.78 11.36 9.15
N VAL A 357 -2.22 11.16 7.90
CA VAL A 357 -3.09 10.32 7.01
C VAL A 357 -2.46 10.53 5.59
N ASP A 358 -2.85 9.80 4.53
CA ASP A 358 -2.26 9.86 3.16
C ASP A 358 -3.04 10.75 2.12
N THR A 359 -2.59 10.76 0.85
CA THR A 359 -3.15 11.37 -0.40
C THR A 359 -3.05 12.89 -0.65
N MET A 360 -3.10 13.29 -1.95
CA MET A 360 -2.74 14.62 -2.50
C MET A 360 -3.95 15.41 -3.07
N HIS A 361 -3.79 16.74 -3.18
CA HIS A 361 -4.06 17.61 -4.37
C HIS A 361 -4.21 19.09 -3.93
N SER A 362 -4.16 20.00 -4.91
CA SER A 362 -4.26 21.48 -4.94
C SER A 362 -4.30 22.32 -3.64
N ALA A 363 -3.75 23.54 -3.76
CA ALA A 363 -3.96 24.64 -2.83
C ALA A 363 -5.38 25.25 -2.92
N ASP A 364 -5.73 26.06 -1.92
CA ASP A 364 -7.02 26.68 -1.60
C ASP A 364 -8.09 25.71 -1.02
N ARG A 365 -9.23 26.26 -0.53
CA ARG A 365 -10.39 25.57 0.07
C ARG A 365 -10.96 24.41 -0.76
N GLY A 366 -10.49 24.19 -1.98
CA GLY A 366 -10.80 23.00 -2.77
C GLY A 366 -10.73 21.70 -1.96
N GLN A 367 -9.73 21.51 -1.12
CA GLN A 367 -9.64 20.27 -0.31
C GLN A 367 -10.75 20.13 0.75
N GLY A 368 -11.31 21.22 1.28
CA GLY A 368 -12.51 21.17 2.12
C GLY A 368 -13.74 20.73 1.31
N LEU A 369 -13.91 21.30 0.10
CA LEU A 369 -14.95 20.86 -0.84
C LEU A 369 -14.81 19.37 -1.17
N ASN A 370 -13.63 18.90 -1.59
CA ASN A 370 -13.44 17.51 -2.01
C ASN A 370 -13.72 16.53 -0.86
N ASN A 371 -13.31 16.86 0.37
CA ASN A 371 -13.71 16.10 1.58
C ASN A 371 -15.23 16.11 1.79
N ALA A 372 -15.90 17.27 1.68
CA ALA A 372 -17.35 17.34 1.81
C ALA A 372 -18.12 16.54 0.73
N LEU A 373 -17.57 16.40 -0.49
CA LEU A 373 -18.13 15.52 -1.52
C LEU A 373 -17.98 14.03 -1.16
N GLN A 374 -16.86 13.63 -0.56
CA GLN A 374 -16.66 12.30 -0.01
C GLN A 374 -17.60 12.03 1.18
N ASP A 375 -17.76 13.00 2.08
CA ASP A 375 -18.68 12.90 3.22
C ASP A 375 -20.11 12.64 2.75
N ALA A 376 -20.59 13.42 1.77
CA ALA A 376 -21.91 13.22 1.19
C ALA A 376 -22.07 11.84 0.54
N SER A 377 -21.06 11.39 -0.23
CA SER A 377 -21.01 10.07 -0.85
C SER A 377 -21.05 8.92 0.17
N ASN A 378 -20.26 9.02 1.25
CA ASN A 378 -20.16 8.00 2.28
C ASN A 378 -21.43 7.96 3.13
N PHE A 379 -21.98 9.12 3.52
CA PHE A 379 -23.21 9.22 4.30
C PHE A 379 -24.45 8.74 3.51
N VAL A 380 -24.59 9.14 2.24
CA VAL A 380 -25.64 8.60 1.35
C VAL A 380 -25.50 7.08 1.23
N SER A 381 -24.29 6.56 1.06
CA SER A 381 -24.04 5.11 0.98
C SER A 381 -24.44 4.38 2.27
N ALA A 382 -24.14 4.96 3.44
CA ALA A 382 -24.55 4.45 4.74
C ALA A 382 -26.09 4.38 4.85
N LEU A 383 -26.79 5.50 4.62
CA LEU A 383 -28.26 5.57 4.70
C LEU A 383 -28.96 4.69 3.67
N VAL A 384 -28.39 4.52 2.48
CA VAL A 384 -28.88 3.60 1.45
C VAL A 384 -28.71 2.13 1.88
N SER A 385 -27.68 1.80 2.65
CA SER A 385 -27.53 0.45 3.25
C SER A 385 -28.60 0.19 4.32
N VAL A 386 -28.95 1.20 5.13
CA VAL A 386 -30.04 1.13 6.12
C VAL A 386 -31.39 0.95 5.42
N SER A 387 -31.69 1.78 4.41
CA SER A 387 -32.94 1.69 3.63
C SER A 387 -33.12 0.33 2.93
N LYS A 388 -32.00 -0.30 2.52
CA LYS A 388 -31.98 -1.66 1.93
C LYS A 388 -31.96 -2.78 2.98
N GLY A 389 -32.08 -2.48 4.27
CA GLY A 389 -32.06 -3.46 5.37
C GLY A 389 -30.72 -4.21 5.51
N SER A 390 -29.63 -3.64 4.99
CA SER A 390 -28.30 -4.26 4.94
C SER A 390 -27.44 -3.96 6.18
N ALA A 391 -27.81 -2.94 6.97
CA ALA A 391 -27.18 -2.53 8.21
C ALA A 391 -28.21 -1.84 9.12
N THR A 392 -27.95 -1.72 10.43
CA THR A 392 -28.75 -0.85 11.31
C THR A 392 -28.35 0.61 11.15
N LEU A 393 -29.23 1.54 11.54
CA LEU A 393 -28.92 2.97 11.51
C LEU A 393 -27.71 3.33 12.39
N ALA A 394 -27.61 2.71 13.57
CA ALA A 394 -26.50 2.93 14.49
C ALA A 394 -25.17 2.45 13.88
N ASP A 395 -25.11 1.22 13.37
CA ASP A 395 -23.88 0.67 12.80
C ASP A 395 -23.42 1.44 11.54
N ALA A 396 -24.37 1.77 10.66
CA ALA A 396 -24.07 2.45 9.39
C ALA A 396 -23.59 3.88 9.60
N VAL A 397 -24.22 4.65 10.50
CA VAL A 397 -23.78 6.03 10.80
C VAL A 397 -22.52 6.02 11.65
N GLN A 398 -22.34 5.06 12.57
CA GLN A 398 -21.10 4.96 13.34
C GLN A 398 -19.89 4.64 12.46
N ALA A 399 -20.04 3.73 11.50
CA ALA A 399 -18.97 3.40 10.53
C ALA A 399 -18.66 4.55 9.56
N TYR A 400 -19.65 5.39 9.24
CA TYR A 400 -19.44 6.65 8.52
C TYR A 400 -18.66 7.66 9.37
N GLU A 401 -19.06 7.87 10.62
CA GLU A 401 -18.42 8.84 11.52
C GLU A 401 -16.99 8.47 11.88
N ASP A 402 -16.67 7.19 12.05
CA ASP A 402 -15.31 6.76 12.35
C ASP A 402 -14.34 7.04 11.18
N GLU A 403 -14.79 6.92 9.93
CA GLU A 403 -14.02 7.35 8.73
C GLU A 403 -13.93 8.87 8.59
N LEU A 404 -15.05 9.56 8.81
CA LEU A 404 -15.17 11.02 8.79
C LEU A 404 -14.21 11.68 9.79
N LEU A 405 -14.15 11.15 11.02
CA LEU A 405 -13.31 11.66 12.10
C LEU A 405 -11.82 11.45 11.79
N GLU A 406 -11.39 10.22 11.47
CA GLU A 406 -9.97 9.92 11.21
C GLU A 406 -9.40 10.81 10.08
N ARG A 407 -10.15 10.94 8.98
CA ARG A 407 -9.80 11.78 7.82
C ARG A 407 -9.91 13.26 8.13
N GLY A 408 -11.05 13.71 8.65
CA GLY A 408 -11.39 15.12 8.85
C GLY A 408 -10.53 15.81 9.91
N GLN A 409 -10.33 15.15 11.06
CA GLN A 409 -9.37 15.60 12.07
C GLN A 409 -8.00 15.85 11.43
N THR A 410 -7.49 14.86 10.70
CA THR A 410 -6.14 14.92 10.15
C THR A 410 -5.98 15.96 9.04
N GLU A 411 -7.02 16.20 8.24
CA GLU A 411 -6.98 17.29 7.27
C GLU A 411 -6.88 18.66 7.95
N MET A 412 -7.61 18.88 9.07
CA MET A 412 -7.49 20.12 9.85
C MET A 412 -6.06 20.36 10.36
N SER A 413 -5.39 19.35 10.94
CA SER A 413 -4.05 19.55 11.52
C SER A 413 -2.96 19.81 10.47
N ILE A 414 -3.10 19.23 9.27
CA ILE A 414 -2.19 19.46 8.15
C ILE A 414 -2.44 20.84 7.55
N SER A 415 -3.71 21.26 7.41
CA SER A 415 -4.04 22.62 6.96
C SER A 415 -3.56 23.70 7.95
N LEU A 416 -3.66 23.44 9.26
CA LEU A 416 -3.12 24.30 10.31
C LEU A 416 -1.59 24.44 10.19
N LYS A 417 -0.85 23.33 10.07
CA LYS A 417 0.62 23.36 9.88
C LYS A 417 1.03 24.10 8.59
N GLN A 418 0.29 23.96 7.49
CA GLN A 418 0.51 24.75 6.27
C GLN A 418 0.17 26.24 6.44
N SER A 419 -0.84 26.56 7.24
CA SER A 419 -1.24 27.94 7.54
C SER A 419 -0.18 28.70 8.33
N TYR A 420 0.70 28.00 9.07
CA TYR A 420 1.92 28.59 9.60
C TYR A 420 3.04 28.64 8.55
N LEU A 421 3.40 27.48 7.96
CA LEU A 421 4.52 27.33 7.03
C LEU A 421 4.53 28.35 5.88
N ILE A 422 3.39 28.65 5.26
CA ILE A 422 3.38 29.52 4.08
C ILE A 422 3.68 31.00 4.39
N HIS A 423 3.58 31.42 5.65
CA HIS A 423 3.87 32.78 6.08
C HIS A 423 5.23 32.91 6.77
N ASP A 424 6.07 31.87 6.67
CA ASP A 424 7.45 31.80 7.15
C ASP A 424 8.36 31.47 5.95
N TRP A 425 8.99 32.50 5.38
CA TRP A 425 9.72 32.37 4.12
C TRP A 425 10.93 31.42 4.24
N ASP A 426 11.71 31.55 5.31
CA ASP A 426 12.91 30.74 5.50
C ASP A 426 12.55 29.27 5.71
N THR A 427 11.52 28.98 6.50
CA THR A 427 11.04 27.60 6.71
C THR A 427 10.43 27.02 5.42
N LEU A 428 9.73 27.84 4.63
CA LEU A 428 9.20 27.44 3.32
C LEU A 428 10.32 27.12 2.32
N MET A 429 11.29 28.00 2.13
CA MET A 429 12.40 27.80 1.19
C MET A 429 13.34 26.68 1.66
N GLN A 430 13.46 26.46 2.97
CA GLN A 430 14.17 25.31 3.51
C GLN A 430 13.40 24.00 3.39
N SER A 431 12.10 24.02 3.10
CA SER A 431 11.30 22.80 2.95
C SER A 431 11.81 21.93 1.78
N PRO A 432 11.84 20.59 1.94
CA PRO A 432 12.20 19.70 0.83
C PRO A 432 11.26 19.79 -0.37
N MET A 433 10.02 20.28 -0.22
CA MET A 433 9.13 20.57 -1.34
C MET A 433 9.75 21.58 -2.31
N VAL A 434 10.18 22.74 -1.80
CA VAL A 434 10.82 23.78 -2.63
C VAL A 434 12.14 23.27 -3.21
N LYS A 435 12.96 22.61 -2.38
CA LYS A 435 14.26 22.06 -2.83
C LYS A 435 14.13 20.98 -3.91
N ILE A 436 13.09 20.13 -3.85
CA ILE A 436 12.81 19.13 -4.90
C ILE A 436 12.28 19.81 -6.17
N ALA A 437 11.42 20.82 -6.05
CA ALA A 437 10.93 21.57 -7.21
C ALA A 437 12.08 22.30 -7.92
N GLN A 438 12.93 23.02 -7.17
CA GLN A 438 14.12 23.71 -7.70
C GLN A 438 15.14 22.74 -8.34
N ALA A 439 15.25 21.51 -7.83
CA ALA A 439 16.09 20.47 -8.45
C ALA A 439 15.47 19.82 -9.71
N GLY A 440 14.17 19.99 -9.94
CA GLY A 440 13.44 19.50 -11.12
C GLY A 440 13.20 20.56 -12.20
N LEU A 441 13.27 21.85 -11.85
CA LEU A 441 13.18 22.96 -12.80
C LEU A 441 14.43 23.02 -13.68
N THR A 442 14.28 22.67 -14.96
CA THR A 442 15.18 23.22 -15.99
C THR A 442 15.10 24.74 -15.93
N PRO A 443 16.23 25.47 -15.99
CA PRO A 443 16.19 26.92 -15.92
C PRO A 443 15.30 27.46 -17.05
N PRO A 444 14.32 28.32 -16.76
CA PRO A 444 13.54 28.94 -17.82
C PRO A 444 14.49 29.78 -18.69
N ASN A 445 14.34 29.71 -20.01
CA ASN A 445 14.81 30.80 -20.86
C ASN A 445 14.22 32.08 -20.28
N HIS A 446 15.07 33.05 -19.93
CA HIS A 446 14.64 34.26 -19.24
C HIS A 446 13.42 34.87 -19.94
N LEU A 447 12.28 34.93 -19.24
CA LEU A 447 11.18 35.79 -19.67
C LEU A 447 11.78 37.20 -19.80
N PRO A 448 11.73 37.82 -21.00
CA PRO A 448 12.39 39.08 -21.23
C PRO A 448 11.77 40.13 -20.29
N ARG A 449 12.61 40.90 -19.60
CA ARG A 449 12.15 42.07 -18.84
C ARG A 449 11.43 43.01 -19.80
N GLN A 450 10.10 43.01 -19.77
CA GLN A 450 9.31 44.02 -20.47
C GLN A 450 9.49 45.37 -19.75
N PRO A 451 9.58 46.49 -20.49
CA PRO A 451 9.75 47.81 -19.90
C PRO A 451 8.51 48.23 -19.10
N SER A 452 8.65 49.24 -18.22
CA SER A 452 7.50 49.74 -17.48
C SER A 452 6.56 50.53 -18.39
N LEU A 453 5.30 50.64 -17.99
CA LEU A 453 4.26 51.38 -18.73
C LEU A 453 4.45 52.92 -18.71
N TYR A 454 5.61 53.40 -18.22
CA TYR A 454 5.99 54.82 -18.17
C TYR A 454 7.21 55.18 -19.05
N ASP A 455 7.87 54.21 -19.69
CA ASP A 455 9.17 54.42 -20.36
C ASP A 455 9.09 54.66 -21.90
N MET A 456 7.93 55.05 -22.44
CA MET A 456 7.79 55.41 -23.86
C MET A 456 7.13 56.78 -24.09
N GLN A 457 7.83 57.67 -24.79
CA GLN A 457 7.30 58.95 -25.29
C GLN A 457 6.54 58.78 -26.63
N PRO A 458 5.60 59.68 -26.97
CA PRO A 458 4.63 59.45 -28.05
C PRO A 458 4.96 60.13 -29.39
N PHE A 459 4.93 59.39 -30.50
CA PHE A 459 4.90 59.89 -31.89
C PHE A 459 4.39 58.78 -32.86
N PRO A 460 3.86 59.09 -34.06
CA PRO A 460 2.85 60.10 -34.41
C PRO A 460 1.63 59.47 -35.15
N GLN A 461 0.72 60.30 -35.69
CA GLN A 461 -0.48 59.88 -36.45
C GLN A 461 -0.26 59.77 -37.98
N SER A 462 -1.26 59.22 -38.71
CA SER A 462 -1.47 59.22 -40.19
C SER A 462 -0.64 58.20 -41.00
N THR A 463 -1.06 57.61 -42.15
CA THR A 463 -2.30 57.76 -42.98
C THR A 463 -2.59 56.54 -43.90
N SER A 464 -3.80 56.49 -44.48
CA SER A 464 -4.19 55.96 -45.83
C SER A 464 -4.03 54.47 -46.26
N SER A 465 -5.17 53.77 -46.30
CA SER A 465 -5.74 52.96 -47.43
C SER A 465 -4.88 52.19 -48.46
N SER A 466 -5.23 50.91 -48.71
CA SER A 466 -5.68 50.41 -50.04
C SER A 466 -6.15 48.93 -50.03
N ARG A 467 -6.81 48.48 -51.11
CA ARG A 467 -7.22 47.10 -51.47
C ARG A 467 -6.73 46.84 -52.91
N PRO A 468 -6.42 45.59 -53.33
CA PRO A 468 -7.41 44.85 -54.15
C PRO A 468 -7.35 43.30 -54.01
N SER A 469 -8.15 42.63 -54.86
CA SER A 469 -8.23 41.16 -55.11
C SER A 469 -7.11 40.69 -56.09
N SER A 470 -7.00 39.45 -56.62
CA SER A 470 -7.89 38.26 -56.77
C SER A 470 -7.05 37.04 -57.25
N ILE A 471 -7.66 35.86 -57.43
CA ILE A 471 -7.43 34.78 -58.46
C ILE A 471 -7.55 33.34 -57.89
N ILE A 472 -7.99 32.38 -58.71
CA ILE A 472 -8.23 30.96 -58.39
C ILE A 472 -7.51 30.03 -59.44
N PRO A 473 -7.66 28.68 -59.54
CA PRO A 473 -6.52 27.76 -59.67
C PRO A 473 -6.40 27.04 -61.03
N PRO A 474 -5.42 26.12 -61.19
CA PRO A 474 -5.52 24.99 -62.12
C PRO A 474 -5.22 23.60 -61.49
N THR A 475 -5.15 22.56 -62.33
CA THR A 475 -5.63 21.19 -62.04
C THR A 475 -4.74 20.02 -62.53
N ILE A 476 -4.87 18.84 -61.87
CA ILE A 476 -4.98 17.46 -62.45
C ILE A 476 -3.73 16.63 -62.90
N ASN A 477 -3.68 15.37 -62.38
CA ASN A 477 -3.09 14.09 -62.89
C ASN A 477 -1.55 13.97 -63.18
N ALA A 478 -0.92 12.78 -63.38
CA ALA A 478 -1.42 11.39 -63.57
C ALA A 478 -0.42 10.26 -63.14
N SER A 479 -0.92 9.01 -63.01
CA SER A 479 -0.22 7.70 -63.25
C SER A 479 0.98 7.29 -62.35
N GLN A 480 1.37 6.02 -62.11
CA GLN A 480 0.89 4.62 -62.37
C GLN A 480 1.65 3.68 -61.38
N PHE A 481 1.56 2.34 -61.25
CA PHE A 481 0.95 1.17 -61.93
C PHE A 481 0.59 0.08 -60.84
N SER A 482 -0.32 -0.89 -61.05
CA SER A 482 -0.10 -2.38 -61.17
C SER A 482 1.02 -3.05 -60.33
N LEU A 483 0.92 -4.29 -59.79
CA LEU A 483 -0.06 -5.43 -59.75
C LEU A 483 0.45 -6.47 -58.68
N ALA A 484 -0.14 -7.64 -58.29
CA ALA A 484 -1.34 -8.42 -58.63
C ALA A 484 -1.82 -9.34 -57.45
N GLU A 485 -3.13 -9.64 -57.41
CA GLU A 485 -3.88 -10.94 -57.31
C GLU A 485 -3.37 -12.17 -56.47
N THR A 486 -4.21 -13.15 -56.04
CA THR A 486 -5.57 -13.59 -56.49
C THR A 486 -6.51 -14.04 -55.32
N ALA A 487 -7.75 -14.48 -55.63
CA ALA A 487 -8.89 -14.74 -54.70
C ALA A 487 -8.88 -16.12 -53.96
N VAL A 488 -9.93 -16.53 -53.22
CA VAL A 488 -11.15 -17.24 -53.71
C VAL A 488 -12.38 -17.07 -52.75
N GLN A 489 -13.60 -17.33 -53.24
CA GLN A 489 -14.91 -17.12 -52.59
C GLN A 489 -15.54 -18.40 -51.97
N SER A 490 -16.65 -18.24 -51.23
CA SER A 490 -17.59 -19.31 -50.80
C SER A 490 -18.75 -19.50 -51.80
N PRO A 491 -19.46 -20.66 -51.81
CA PRO A 491 -20.86 -20.66 -51.31
C PRO A 491 -21.47 -22.00 -50.82
N SER A 492 -22.69 -21.88 -50.26
CA SER A 492 -23.83 -22.83 -50.24
C SER A 492 -23.75 -24.19 -49.49
N ALA A 493 -24.86 -24.92 -49.45
CA ALA A 493 -25.15 -26.02 -48.52
C ALA A 493 -26.16 -27.05 -49.08
N SER A 494 -26.23 -28.27 -48.52
CA SER A 494 -27.50 -29.01 -48.26
C SER A 494 -27.34 -30.41 -47.61
N HIS A 495 -28.30 -30.74 -46.74
CA HIS A 495 -28.93 -32.05 -46.48
C HIS A 495 -28.12 -33.36 -46.27
N ALA A 496 -28.21 -33.88 -45.04
CA ALA A 496 -28.42 -35.31 -44.73
C ALA A 496 -29.19 -35.43 -43.39
N THR A 497 -29.99 -36.49 -43.19
CA THR A 497 -31.06 -36.52 -42.15
C THR A 497 -31.28 -37.92 -41.56
N PHE A 498 -31.90 -38.01 -40.36
CA PHE A 498 -32.28 -39.22 -39.58
C PHE A 498 -31.10 -39.96 -38.92
N VAL A 499 -31.24 -40.64 -37.76
CA VAL A 499 -32.36 -41.47 -37.24
C VAL A 499 -33.09 -40.89 -36.00
N ARG A 500 -34.22 -41.53 -35.62
CA ARG A 500 -35.25 -41.13 -34.63
C ARG A 500 -35.19 -41.95 -33.33
N LEU A 501 -35.58 -41.33 -32.20
CA LEU A 501 -36.63 -41.69 -31.18
C LEU A 501 -36.82 -43.18 -30.71
N PRO A 502 -37.36 -43.48 -29.49
CA PRO A 502 -38.52 -42.79 -28.90
C PRO A 502 -38.66 -42.66 -27.34
N SER A 503 -39.76 -41.97 -26.97
CA SER A 503 -40.61 -41.96 -25.74
C SER A 503 -40.34 -42.95 -24.58
N THR A 504 -40.66 -42.66 -23.31
CA THR A 504 -42.02 -42.30 -22.81
C THR A 504 -42.08 -41.55 -21.45
N SER A 505 -43.13 -40.71 -21.30
CA SER A 505 -44.08 -40.56 -20.16
C SER A 505 -43.64 -40.26 -18.71
N THR A 506 -44.46 -39.68 -17.81
CA THR A 506 -45.66 -38.79 -17.89
C THR A 506 -46.00 -38.32 -16.45
N LEU A 507 -46.24 -37.02 -16.20
CA LEU A 507 -47.34 -36.51 -15.33
C LEU A 507 -47.41 -34.97 -15.28
N ALA A 508 -48.63 -34.42 -15.32
CA ALA A 508 -48.98 -33.03 -14.98
C ALA A 508 -49.70 -33.03 -13.60
N LEU A 509 -50.08 -31.93 -12.93
CA LEU A 509 -50.93 -30.76 -13.22
C LEU A 509 -50.68 -29.73 -12.06
N HIS A 510 -51.15 -28.47 -11.98
CA HIS A 510 -51.92 -27.52 -12.81
C HIS A 510 -51.43 -26.09 -12.41
N GLY A 511 -51.46 -25.05 -13.27
CA GLY A 511 -52.53 -24.02 -13.31
C GLY A 511 -52.33 -22.87 -12.28
N SER A 512 -52.53 -21.57 -12.57
CA SER A 512 -52.85 -20.85 -13.82
C SER A 512 -52.51 -19.33 -13.72
N LEU A 513 -52.47 -18.62 -14.87
CA LEU A 513 -52.26 -17.16 -15.06
C LEU A 513 -53.62 -16.39 -14.95
N PRO A 514 -53.86 -15.09 -15.34
CA PRO A 514 -53.00 -14.08 -16.00
C PRO A 514 -53.19 -12.53 -15.73
N SER A 515 -52.10 -11.75 -15.82
CA SER A 515 -51.95 -10.48 -16.61
C SER A 515 -52.74 -9.15 -16.38
N LYS A 516 -52.16 -8.04 -16.92
CA LYS A 516 -52.72 -6.76 -17.47
C LYS A 516 -52.98 -5.51 -16.60
N ALA A 517 -52.00 -4.58 -16.65
CA ALA A 517 -52.01 -3.27 -17.36
C ALA A 517 -53.03 -2.10 -17.08
N SER A 518 -52.51 -0.87 -17.32
CA SER A 518 -53.14 0.42 -17.72
C SER A 518 -53.90 1.34 -16.70
N SER A 519 -53.18 2.38 -16.24
CA SER A 519 -53.51 3.84 -16.21
C SER A 519 -54.96 4.39 -16.20
N LEU A 520 -55.25 5.42 -15.36
CA LEU A 520 -55.58 6.82 -15.79
C LEU A 520 -55.90 7.86 -14.65
N LYS A 521 -55.51 9.13 -14.91
CA LYS A 521 -55.93 10.49 -14.44
C LYS A 521 -56.82 10.77 -13.18
N ARG A 522 -56.23 11.54 -12.24
CA ARG A 522 -56.52 12.95 -11.76
C ARG A 522 -57.93 13.46 -11.28
N SER A 523 -57.86 14.31 -10.21
CA SER A 523 -58.70 15.50 -9.84
C SER A 523 -60.14 15.33 -9.29
N HIS A 524 -60.73 16.22 -8.46
CA HIS A 524 -60.33 17.55 -7.88
C HIS A 524 -61.11 17.91 -6.56
N SER A 525 -60.61 18.91 -5.78
CA SER A 525 -61.32 19.80 -4.78
C SER A 525 -61.91 19.15 -3.49
N THR A 526 -62.25 19.85 -2.37
CA THR A 526 -62.52 21.31 -2.10
C THR A 526 -62.18 21.74 -0.63
N THR A 527 -62.17 23.06 -0.36
CA THR A 527 -61.95 23.81 0.94
C THR A 527 -63.30 24.18 1.65
N PRO A 528 -63.49 25.08 2.69
CA PRO A 528 -62.62 26.12 3.33
C PRO A 528 -62.78 26.45 4.88
N ALA A 529 -62.09 27.54 5.35
CA ALA A 529 -62.44 28.52 6.42
C ALA A 529 -62.44 28.12 7.94
N ASP A 530 -62.22 29.00 8.97
CA ASP A 530 -61.60 30.36 9.06
C ASP A 530 -61.17 30.79 10.52
N GLU A 531 -60.43 31.92 10.58
CA GLU A 531 -59.87 32.80 11.67
C GLU A 531 -60.26 32.73 13.19
N ARG A 532 -59.31 33.15 14.10
CA ARG A 532 -59.38 34.42 14.90
C ARG A 532 -58.19 34.76 15.86
N THR A 533 -58.08 36.05 16.21
CA THR A 533 -57.01 36.79 16.96
C THR A 533 -57.23 36.84 18.51
N VAL A 534 -56.44 37.47 19.41
CA VAL A 534 -55.46 38.60 19.39
C VAL A 534 -54.47 38.61 20.62
N SER A 535 -53.35 39.35 20.49
CA SER A 535 -52.69 40.29 21.46
C SER A 535 -51.99 39.90 22.80
N PHE A 536 -50.68 40.23 22.86
CA PHE A 536 -49.90 41.03 23.86
C PHE A 536 -49.99 40.84 25.40
N GLY A 537 -48.80 40.88 26.03
CA GLY A 537 -48.54 41.22 27.45
C GLY A 537 -47.04 41.22 27.80
N LEU A 538 -46.57 42.12 28.67
CA LEU A 538 -45.20 42.22 29.19
C LEU A 538 -45.21 42.41 30.72
N ASP A 539 -44.05 42.14 31.33
CA ASP A 539 -43.47 42.74 32.56
C ASP A 539 -43.13 41.82 33.76
N GLU A 540 -42.13 42.29 34.54
CA GLU A 540 -41.68 41.91 35.90
C GLU A 540 -41.13 40.47 36.11
N LEU A 541 -39.82 40.30 36.40
CA LEU A 541 -39.06 40.52 37.65
C LEU A 541 -39.15 39.36 38.67
N GLU A 542 -38.00 38.75 39.01
CA GLU A 542 -37.42 38.86 40.36
C GLU A 542 -35.97 38.33 40.42
N THR A 543 -35.29 38.48 41.57
CA THR A 543 -33.89 38.06 41.78
C THR A 543 -33.69 37.48 43.18
N GLU A 544 -32.88 36.43 43.32
CA GLU A 544 -32.43 35.92 44.63
C GLU A 544 -30.91 35.70 44.70
N LYS A 545 -30.38 35.46 45.91
CA LYS A 545 -29.04 35.93 46.31
C LYS A 545 -28.05 34.85 46.77
N LEU A 546 -26.78 35.16 46.51
CA LEU A 546 -25.54 34.81 47.25
C LEU A 546 -25.40 33.45 47.96
N GLY A 547 -24.30 32.76 47.62
CA GLY A 547 -23.60 31.82 48.51
C GLY A 547 -22.11 31.74 48.19
N THR A 548 -21.23 31.95 49.17
CA THR A 548 -19.77 31.85 49.08
C THR A 548 -19.20 31.18 50.36
N PRO A 549 -17.89 30.88 50.45
CA PRO A 549 -17.19 29.88 49.64
C PRO A 549 -16.64 28.73 50.52
N GLY A 550 -16.65 27.49 50.01
CA GLY A 550 -16.18 26.31 50.75
C GLY A 550 -14.81 25.80 50.28
N THR A 551 -13.84 25.72 51.20
CA THR A 551 -12.52 25.09 50.98
C THR A 551 -12.59 23.56 51.00
N LEU A 552 -11.82 22.89 50.14
CA LEU A 552 -11.56 21.44 50.20
C LEU A 552 -10.05 21.13 50.12
N PRO A 553 -9.57 20.01 50.70
CA PRO A 553 -8.16 19.87 51.10
C PRO A 553 -7.24 19.25 50.04
N ASP A 554 -5.94 19.51 50.18
CA ASP A 554 -4.86 18.80 49.48
C ASP A 554 -4.85 17.30 49.85
N ASN A 555 -4.70 16.44 48.84
CA ASN A 555 -4.55 15.01 49.06
C ASN A 555 -3.76 14.29 47.95
N ARG A 556 -2.43 14.28 48.13
CA ARG A 556 -1.49 13.18 47.80
C ARG A 556 -1.69 12.44 46.47
N ARG A 557 -0.80 12.72 45.52
CA ARG A 557 -0.63 11.99 44.25
C ARG A 557 -0.40 10.48 44.49
N LEU A 558 -1.40 9.65 44.23
CA LEU A 558 -1.20 8.21 43.99
C LEU A 558 -0.82 8.00 42.52
N ALA A 559 0.43 7.59 42.28
CA ALA A 559 0.90 7.27 40.94
C ALA A 559 0.20 5.99 40.42
N ARG A 560 -0.56 6.10 39.32
CA ARG A 560 -1.04 4.93 38.57
C ARG A 560 0.09 4.36 37.69
N PRO A 561 0.13 3.04 37.44
CA PRO A 561 1.16 2.44 36.60
C PRO A 561 1.04 2.88 35.15
N THR A 562 2.15 3.32 34.55
CA THR A 562 2.21 3.65 33.12
C THR A 562 2.10 2.37 32.29
N LEU A 563 0.98 2.18 31.59
CA LEU A 563 0.89 1.16 30.54
C LEU A 563 1.86 1.54 29.40
N PRO A 564 2.69 0.61 28.90
CA PRO A 564 3.60 0.91 27.80
C PRO A 564 2.81 1.20 26.53
N LEU A 565 3.05 2.38 25.95
CA LEU A 565 2.48 2.80 24.67
C LEU A 565 2.85 1.80 23.56
N PHE A 566 1.87 1.42 22.75
CA PHE A 566 2.12 0.68 21.52
C PHE A 566 2.82 1.62 20.50
N PRO A 567 3.83 1.17 19.74
CA PRO A 567 4.46 2.00 18.72
C PRO A 567 3.47 2.33 17.60
N SER A 568 3.18 3.61 17.40
CA SER A 568 2.39 4.09 16.26
C SER A 568 3.06 3.71 14.94
N GLY A 569 2.32 3.09 14.03
CA GLY A 569 2.88 2.54 12.79
C GLY A 569 3.42 3.62 11.84
N ASP A 570 4.52 3.29 11.14
CA ASP A 570 5.22 4.21 10.25
C ASP A 570 4.31 4.73 9.12
N SER A 571 4.16 6.05 9.02
CA SER A 571 3.46 6.72 7.93
C SER A 571 4.10 6.38 6.58
N GLN A 572 3.33 5.83 5.64
CA GLN A 572 3.84 5.48 4.32
C GLN A 572 4.16 6.74 3.49
N THR A 573 5.22 6.67 2.69
CA THR A 573 5.58 7.72 1.73
C THR A 573 4.71 7.63 0.47
N PRO A 574 4.39 8.75 -0.21
CA PRO A 574 3.61 8.73 -1.45
C PRO A 574 4.23 7.82 -2.52
N SER A 575 3.39 7.11 -3.29
CA SER A 575 3.87 6.16 -4.31
C SER A 575 4.61 6.90 -5.43
N GLU A 576 5.95 6.89 -5.40
CA GLU A 576 6.75 7.33 -6.54
C GLU A 576 6.38 6.49 -7.78
N LYS A 577 6.37 7.10 -8.98
CA LYS A 577 6.15 6.36 -10.23
C LYS A 577 7.34 5.41 -10.44
N TRP A 578 7.25 4.18 -9.92
CA TRP A 578 8.33 3.18 -9.90
C TRP A 578 9.20 3.21 -11.16
N THR A 579 10.44 3.66 -11.01
CA THR A 579 11.46 3.72 -12.07
C THR A 579 12.57 2.71 -11.82
N ARG A 580 13.22 2.25 -12.90
CA ARG A 580 14.33 1.28 -12.83
C ARG A 580 15.66 2.01 -12.62
N THR A 581 15.84 2.61 -11.45
CA THR A 581 17.05 3.37 -11.11
C THR A 581 18.30 2.48 -11.07
N LYS A 582 19.50 3.09 -11.07
CA LYS A 582 20.76 2.35 -10.88
C LYS A 582 20.82 1.63 -9.51
N GLY A 583 20.14 2.16 -8.49
CA GLY A 583 20.00 1.53 -7.17
C GLY A 583 19.13 0.27 -7.16
N PHE A 584 18.07 0.23 -7.98
CA PHE A 584 17.23 -0.95 -8.17
C PHE A 584 18.06 -2.16 -8.65
N TRP A 585 18.82 -2.00 -9.73
CA TRP A 585 19.61 -3.10 -10.29
C TRP A 585 20.75 -3.55 -9.37
N ARG A 586 21.40 -2.63 -8.66
CA ARG A 586 22.40 -2.95 -7.62
C ARG A 586 21.80 -3.82 -6.51
N SER A 587 20.66 -3.43 -5.95
CA SER A 587 19.98 -4.20 -4.90
C SER A 587 19.41 -5.53 -5.41
N PHE A 588 18.96 -5.58 -6.67
CA PHE A 588 18.49 -6.81 -7.31
C PHE A 588 19.62 -7.83 -7.51
N ILE A 589 20.79 -7.40 -8.00
CA ILE A 589 21.98 -8.27 -8.10
C ILE A 589 22.44 -8.73 -6.71
N ALA A 590 22.42 -7.83 -5.72
CA ALA A 590 22.85 -8.13 -4.36
C ALA A 590 21.99 -9.16 -3.62
N MET A 591 20.68 -9.29 -3.93
CA MET A 591 19.85 -10.38 -3.40
C MET A 591 19.99 -11.69 -4.22
N CYS A 592 20.29 -11.59 -5.52
CA CYS A 592 20.36 -12.74 -6.42
C CYS A 592 21.61 -13.61 -6.22
N LEU A 593 22.77 -13.03 -5.90
CA LEU A 593 24.00 -13.81 -5.70
C LEU A 593 23.97 -14.73 -4.45
N PRO A 594 23.48 -14.31 -3.27
CA PRO A 594 23.21 -15.21 -2.15
C PRO A 594 22.21 -16.31 -2.50
N LEU A 595 21.16 -15.97 -3.26
CA LEU A 595 20.13 -16.94 -3.65
C LEU A 595 20.67 -18.03 -4.58
N LEU A 596 21.65 -17.70 -5.44
CA LEU A 596 22.38 -18.66 -6.26
C LEU A 596 23.08 -19.73 -5.40
N LEU A 597 23.69 -19.32 -4.29
CA LEU A 597 24.36 -20.22 -3.32
C LEU A 597 23.36 -21.12 -2.58
N SER A 598 22.27 -20.54 -2.09
CA SER A 598 21.18 -21.29 -1.45
C SER A 598 20.65 -22.42 -2.35
N ALA A 599 20.45 -22.09 -3.63
CA ALA A 599 19.91 -23.00 -4.64
C ALA A 599 20.93 -24.04 -5.15
N LEU A 600 22.21 -23.68 -5.20
CA LEU A 600 23.32 -24.58 -5.46
C LEU A 600 23.41 -25.63 -4.34
N GLU A 601 23.44 -25.19 -3.09
CA GLU A 601 23.59 -26.06 -1.93
C GLU A 601 22.40 -27.03 -1.76
N GLY A 602 21.20 -26.56 -2.07
CA GLY A 602 19.99 -27.39 -2.05
C GLY A 602 19.99 -28.57 -3.04
N SER A 603 20.94 -28.63 -3.99
CA SER A 603 21.04 -29.70 -4.99
C SER A 603 22.42 -30.38 -5.06
N VAL A 604 23.52 -29.66 -4.85
CA VAL A 604 24.90 -30.21 -4.86
C VAL A 604 25.07 -31.33 -3.83
N THR A 605 24.53 -31.15 -2.63
CA THR A 605 24.63 -32.17 -1.57
C THR A 605 23.83 -33.42 -1.92
N ASN A 606 22.69 -33.30 -2.62
CA ASN A 606 21.83 -34.44 -2.95
C ASN A 606 22.49 -35.38 -3.99
N THR A 607 23.19 -34.84 -4.98
CA THR A 607 23.93 -35.66 -5.96
C THR A 607 25.16 -36.32 -5.34
N ALA A 608 25.86 -35.63 -4.42
CA ALA A 608 27.02 -36.17 -3.70
C ALA A 608 26.67 -37.05 -2.49
N LEU A 609 25.40 -37.12 -2.07
CA LEU A 609 24.97 -37.75 -0.82
C LEU A 609 25.39 -39.22 -0.65
N PRO A 610 25.34 -40.09 -1.69
CA PRO A 610 25.79 -41.48 -1.56
C PRO A 610 27.28 -41.58 -1.17
N THR A 611 28.15 -40.83 -1.86
CA THR A 611 29.60 -40.81 -1.61
C THR A 611 29.95 -40.20 -0.26
N ILE A 612 29.25 -39.14 0.15
CA ILE A 612 29.37 -38.58 1.51
C ILE A 612 28.96 -39.64 2.55
N SER A 613 27.87 -40.38 2.29
CA SER A 613 27.37 -41.39 3.21
C SER A 613 28.27 -42.61 3.37
N GLU A 614 28.96 -43.01 2.31
CA GLU A 614 29.97 -44.08 2.31
C GLU A 614 31.23 -43.64 3.05
N SER A 615 31.83 -42.52 2.66
CA SER A 615 33.09 -42.03 3.23
C SER A 615 33.03 -41.62 4.71
N LEU A 616 31.84 -41.32 5.25
CA LEU A 616 31.62 -41.04 6.68
C LEU A 616 30.88 -42.17 7.42
N ASN A 617 30.61 -43.31 6.76
CA ASN A 617 29.87 -44.45 7.30
C ASN A 617 28.59 -44.06 8.07
N LEU A 618 27.75 -43.17 7.49
CA LEU A 618 26.63 -42.54 8.19
C LEU A 618 25.55 -43.53 8.67
N GLY A 619 25.44 -44.70 8.05
CA GLY A 619 24.38 -45.67 8.28
C GLY A 619 22.99 -45.03 8.18
N THR A 620 22.08 -45.40 9.07
CA THR A 620 20.71 -44.85 9.14
C THR A 620 20.65 -43.33 9.33
N SER A 621 21.75 -42.67 9.73
CA SER A 621 21.83 -41.21 9.86
C SER A 621 21.89 -40.46 8.52
N PHE A 622 22.08 -41.14 7.38
CA PHE A 622 22.20 -40.50 6.06
C PHE A 622 21.04 -39.54 5.76
N SER A 623 19.81 -39.91 6.16
CA SER A 623 18.58 -39.15 5.91
C SER A 623 18.59 -37.76 6.59
N TRP A 624 19.30 -37.63 7.71
CA TRP A 624 19.40 -36.38 8.45
C TRP A 624 20.33 -35.36 7.79
N VAL A 625 21.26 -35.75 6.91
CA VAL A 625 22.13 -34.79 6.19
C VAL A 625 21.32 -33.88 5.25
N ALA A 626 20.29 -34.42 4.59
CA ALA A 626 19.34 -33.64 3.80
C ALA A 626 18.22 -33.05 4.67
N THR A 627 17.64 -33.88 5.55
CA THR A 627 16.45 -33.49 6.33
C THR A 627 16.75 -32.39 7.35
N ALA A 628 17.88 -32.44 8.06
CA ALA A 628 18.21 -31.43 9.08
C ALA A 628 18.49 -30.04 8.48
N PHE A 629 19.02 -29.98 7.25
CA PHE A 629 19.21 -28.74 6.49
C PHE A 629 17.86 -28.11 6.09
N LEU A 630 16.96 -28.89 5.48
CA LEU A 630 15.62 -28.43 5.10
C LEU A 630 14.75 -28.08 6.32
N LEU A 631 14.95 -28.79 7.43
CA LEU A 631 14.30 -28.56 8.72
C LEU A 631 14.73 -27.22 9.31
N ALA A 632 16.04 -26.99 9.42
CA ALA A 632 16.60 -25.75 9.95
C ALA A 632 16.23 -24.53 9.09
N SER A 633 16.25 -24.67 7.76
CA SER A 633 15.84 -23.57 6.86
C SER A 633 14.36 -23.24 6.99
N THR A 634 13.49 -24.24 7.10
CA THR A 634 12.04 -24.05 7.25
C THR A 634 11.66 -23.46 8.61
N ILE A 635 12.20 -24.00 9.71
CA ILE A 635 11.82 -23.58 11.08
C ILE A 635 12.23 -22.13 11.37
N PHE A 636 13.35 -21.66 10.84
CA PHE A 636 13.90 -20.35 11.20
C PHE A 636 13.36 -19.20 10.33
N GLN A 637 12.77 -19.50 9.17
CA GLN A 637 12.13 -18.50 8.28
C GLN A 637 11.14 -17.57 9.01
N PRO A 638 10.21 -18.05 9.85
CA PRO A 638 9.25 -17.16 10.50
C PRO A 638 9.92 -16.26 11.55
N MET A 639 10.96 -16.74 12.24
CA MET A 639 11.75 -15.91 13.16
C MET A 639 12.52 -14.83 12.40
N TYR A 640 13.15 -15.17 11.26
CA TYR A 640 13.76 -14.19 10.37
C TYR A 640 12.76 -13.16 9.82
N SER A 641 11.49 -13.53 9.62
CA SER A 641 10.45 -12.57 9.24
C SER A 641 10.32 -11.46 10.29
N GLN A 642 10.30 -11.82 11.57
CA GLN A 642 10.28 -10.86 12.68
C GLN A 642 11.58 -10.04 12.75
N LEU A 643 12.76 -10.69 12.65
CA LEU A 643 14.06 -9.98 12.65
C LEU A 643 14.15 -8.95 11.51
N GLY A 644 13.61 -9.30 10.34
CA GLY A 644 13.60 -8.45 9.16
C GLY A 644 12.69 -7.23 9.28
N ASP A 645 11.64 -7.30 10.08
CA ASP A 645 10.76 -6.15 10.37
C ASP A 645 11.32 -5.25 11.49
N MET A 646 12.20 -5.77 12.35
CA MET A 646 12.88 -5.04 13.42
C MET A 646 14.13 -4.28 12.93
N TRP A 647 15.09 -5.00 12.33
CA TRP A 647 16.38 -4.44 11.88
C TRP A 647 16.43 -4.12 10.39
N GLY A 648 15.31 -4.23 9.69
CA GLY A 648 15.24 -4.07 8.24
C GLY A 648 15.80 -5.28 7.49
N ARG A 649 15.85 -5.21 6.16
CA ARG A 649 16.23 -6.37 5.34
C ARG A 649 17.74 -6.62 5.26
N LYS A 650 18.57 -5.56 5.35
CA LYS A 650 20.02 -5.65 5.04
C LYS A 650 20.83 -6.44 6.08
N ALA A 651 20.76 -6.07 7.36
CA ALA A 651 21.59 -6.69 8.38
C ALA A 651 21.23 -8.18 8.63
N PRO A 652 19.94 -8.56 8.76
CA PRO A 652 19.56 -9.98 8.85
C PRO A 652 19.98 -10.82 7.64
N MET A 653 19.94 -10.26 6.42
CA MET A 653 20.44 -10.93 5.20
C MET A 653 21.96 -11.19 5.27
N MET A 654 22.75 -10.22 5.77
CA MET A 654 24.18 -10.41 5.98
C MET A 654 24.46 -11.50 7.03
N VAL A 655 23.72 -11.51 8.15
CA VAL A 655 23.82 -12.54 9.18
C VAL A 655 23.49 -13.93 8.61
N ALA A 656 22.43 -14.05 7.80
CA ALA A 656 22.06 -15.32 7.16
C ALA A 656 23.17 -15.86 6.24
N VAL A 657 23.83 -15.00 5.45
CA VAL A 657 24.99 -15.37 4.62
C VAL A 657 26.21 -15.78 5.48
N THR A 658 26.51 -15.07 6.56
CA THR A 658 27.59 -15.46 7.48
C THR A 658 27.33 -16.80 8.16
N VAL A 659 26.10 -17.05 8.61
CA VAL A 659 25.68 -18.33 9.22
C VAL A 659 25.77 -19.47 8.20
N PHE A 660 25.32 -19.26 6.96
CA PHE A 660 25.47 -20.23 5.87
C PHE A 660 26.94 -20.55 5.56
N ALA A 661 27.82 -19.54 5.57
CA ALA A 661 29.26 -19.72 5.35
C ALA A 661 29.93 -20.53 6.49
N ILE A 662 29.58 -20.26 7.75
CA ILE A 662 30.05 -21.01 8.92
C ILE A 662 29.58 -22.48 8.83
N GLY A 663 28.31 -22.71 8.51
CA GLY A 663 27.78 -24.07 8.32
C GLY A 663 28.49 -24.83 7.19
N SER A 664 28.76 -24.15 6.07
CA SER A 664 29.55 -24.70 4.95
C SER A 664 30.98 -25.05 5.37
N ALA A 665 31.64 -24.21 6.18
CA ALA A 665 32.96 -24.52 6.72
C ALA A 665 32.94 -25.76 7.64
N VAL A 666 31.96 -25.87 8.54
CA VAL A 666 31.77 -27.05 9.42
C VAL A 666 31.52 -28.32 8.62
N CYS A 667 30.71 -28.27 7.56
CA CYS A 667 30.49 -29.39 6.64
C CYS A 667 31.79 -29.80 5.91
N GLY A 668 32.61 -28.84 5.45
CA GLY A 668 33.86 -29.09 4.75
C GLY A 668 34.92 -29.77 5.62
N VAL A 669 35.05 -29.36 6.89
CA VAL A 669 36.01 -29.97 7.85
C VAL A 669 35.48 -31.25 8.51
N ALA A 670 34.24 -31.67 8.22
CA ALA A 670 33.60 -32.77 8.93
C ALA A 670 34.39 -34.09 8.83
N GLN A 671 34.64 -34.71 9.99
CA GLN A 671 35.27 -36.03 10.13
C GLN A 671 34.29 -37.10 10.61
N SER A 672 33.06 -36.73 11.01
CA SER A 672 32.02 -37.65 11.45
C SER A 672 30.64 -37.19 11.00
N GLY A 673 29.69 -38.12 10.92
CA GLY A 673 28.31 -37.83 10.53
C GLY A 673 27.60 -36.84 11.47
N ALA A 674 27.91 -36.87 12.77
CA ALA A 674 27.36 -35.92 13.73
C ALA A 674 27.83 -34.47 13.47
N VAL A 675 29.13 -34.28 13.19
CA VAL A 675 29.68 -32.96 12.84
C VAL A 675 29.10 -32.47 11.51
N LEU A 676 28.93 -33.35 10.52
CA LEU A 676 28.27 -33.01 9.27
C LEU A 676 26.81 -32.57 9.50
N ILE A 677 26.03 -33.30 10.31
CA ILE A 677 24.64 -32.94 10.61
C ILE A 677 24.55 -31.59 11.35
N VAL A 678 25.45 -31.32 12.30
CA VAL A 678 25.54 -30.00 12.96
C VAL A 678 25.87 -28.90 11.95
N GLY A 679 26.83 -29.13 11.06
CA GLY A 679 27.14 -28.22 9.95
C GLY A 679 25.92 -27.95 9.07
N ARG A 680 25.18 -29.00 8.68
CA ARG A 680 23.96 -28.91 7.87
C ARG A 680 22.82 -28.17 8.57
N ILE A 681 22.68 -28.28 9.90
CA ILE A 681 21.75 -27.46 10.69
C ILE A 681 22.15 -25.99 10.59
N ILE A 682 23.41 -25.64 10.90
CA ILE A 682 23.91 -24.25 10.85
C ILE A 682 23.76 -23.67 9.43
N GLN A 683 24.13 -24.45 8.41
CA GLN A 683 24.02 -24.08 7.00
C GLN A 683 22.55 -23.87 6.59
N GLY A 684 21.64 -24.75 7.05
CA GLY A 684 20.21 -24.66 6.83
C GLY A 684 19.59 -23.41 7.46
N LEU A 685 19.97 -23.05 8.69
CA LEU A 685 19.57 -21.78 9.32
C LEU A 685 19.92 -20.60 8.39
N GLY A 686 21.14 -20.57 7.86
CA GLY A 686 21.56 -19.53 6.90
C GLY A 686 20.72 -19.52 5.61
N THR A 687 20.53 -20.68 4.97
CA THR A 687 19.67 -20.84 3.78
C THR A 687 18.24 -20.33 3.99
N GLY A 688 17.64 -20.62 5.15
CA GLY A 688 16.27 -20.18 5.47
C GLY A 688 16.11 -18.66 5.42
N GLY A 689 17.09 -17.93 5.96
CA GLY A 689 17.13 -16.47 5.89
C GLY A 689 17.43 -15.93 4.49
N ILE A 690 18.35 -16.55 3.75
CA ILE A 690 18.72 -16.14 2.38
C ILE A 690 17.51 -16.16 1.44
N ASP A 691 16.79 -17.28 1.42
CA ASP A 691 15.58 -17.46 0.60
C ASP A 691 14.51 -16.41 0.94
N LEU A 692 14.20 -16.28 2.24
CA LEU A 692 13.17 -15.38 2.74
C LEU A 692 13.48 -13.92 2.43
N PHE A 693 14.69 -13.45 2.74
CA PHE A 693 15.02 -12.05 2.54
C PHE A 693 15.12 -11.70 1.05
N ALA A 694 15.53 -12.63 0.17
CA ALA A 694 15.39 -12.43 -1.27
C ALA A 694 13.91 -12.27 -1.70
N GLU A 695 12.98 -13.00 -1.08
CA GLU A 695 11.53 -12.84 -1.31
C GLU A 695 10.95 -11.56 -0.71
N MET A 696 11.38 -11.15 0.48
CA MET A 696 10.98 -9.88 1.11
C MET A 696 11.51 -8.67 0.35
N ILE A 697 12.82 -8.58 0.11
CA ILE A 697 13.47 -7.46 -0.62
C ILE A 697 12.81 -7.31 -2.00
N LEU A 698 12.53 -8.42 -2.70
CA LEU A 698 11.83 -8.37 -3.98
C LEU A 698 10.41 -7.80 -3.87
N CYS A 699 9.65 -8.15 -2.83
CA CYS A 699 8.36 -7.54 -2.56
C CYS A 699 8.50 -6.04 -2.26
N ASP A 700 9.50 -5.69 -1.46
CA ASP A 700 9.74 -4.33 -0.98
C ASP A 700 10.25 -3.37 -2.08
N ILE A 701 10.87 -3.87 -3.16
CA ILE A 701 11.37 -3.03 -4.29
C ILE A 701 10.58 -3.15 -5.61
N VAL A 702 9.51 -3.97 -5.70
CA VAL A 702 8.71 -4.15 -6.94
C VAL A 702 7.18 -4.09 -6.69
N PRO A 703 6.40 -3.25 -7.42
CA PRO A 703 4.93 -3.20 -7.32
C PRO A 703 4.27 -4.53 -7.67
N LEU A 704 3.21 -4.88 -6.95
CA LEU A 704 2.53 -6.20 -7.01
C LEU A 704 2.29 -6.70 -8.45
N ARG A 705 1.69 -5.89 -9.32
CA ARG A 705 1.44 -6.27 -10.74
C ARG A 705 2.70 -6.48 -11.59
N LYS A 706 3.85 -5.91 -11.21
CA LYS A 706 5.15 -6.13 -11.86
C LYS A 706 5.98 -7.22 -11.16
N ARG A 707 5.56 -7.76 -10.01
CA ARG A 707 6.31 -8.83 -9.29
C ARG A 707 6.49 -10.08 -10.14
N GLY A 708 5.53 -10.45 -10.99
CA GLY A 708 5.61 -11.62 -11.89
C GLY A 708 6.93 -11.70 -12.70
N PRO A 709 7.23 -10.75 -13.60
CA PRO A 709 8.49 -10.70 -14.33
C PRO A 709 9.77 -10.71 -13.48
N TYR A 710 9.76 -10.09 -12.29
CA TYR A 710 10.96 -10.06 -11.44
C TYR A 710 11.10 -11.30 -10.55
N LEU A 711 10.00 -11.95 -10.17
CA LEU A 711 9.98 -13.31 -9.63
C LEU A 711 10.50 -14.30 -10.68
N ALA A 712 10.09 -14.16 -11.94
CA ALA A 712 10.66 -14.93 -13.05
C ALA A 712 12.19 -14.81 -13.11
N ILE A 713 12.74 -13.60 -13.09
CA ILE A 713 14.20 -13.37 -13.08
C ILE A 713 14.86 -13.94 -11.80
N LYS A 714 14.23 -13.79 -10.62
CA LYS A 714 14.71 -14.41 -9.37
C LYS A 714 14.83 -15.94 -9.52
N HIS A 715 13.83 -16.60 -10.08
CA HIS A 715 13.81 -18.05 -10.27
C HIS A 715 14.77 -18.52 -11.37
N ILE A 716 15.07 -17.71 -12.38
CA ILE A 716 16.17 -17.97 -13.32
C ILE A 716 17.50 -18.09 -12.55
N VAL A 717 17.83 -17.13 -11.68
CA VAL A 717 19.09 -17.17 -10.93
C VAL A 717 19.13 -18.34 -9.95
N PHE A 718 18.05 -18.57 -9.18
CA PHE A 718 17.93 -19.74 -8.29
C PHE A 718 18.25 -21.03 -9.05
N ALA A 719 17.54 -21.28 -10.15
CA ALA A 719 17.65 -22.53 -10.87
C ALA A 719 18.92 -22.67 -11.74
N VAL A 720 19.64 -21.59 -12.06
CA VAL A 720 21.03 -21.72 -12.54
C VAL A 720 21.90 -22.36 -11.46
N GLY A 721 21.73 -21.97 -10.18
CA GLY A 721 22.36 -22.63 -9.04
C GLY A 721 21.91 -24.10 -8.92
N THR A 722 20.61 -24.35 -9.00
CA THR A 722 20.05 -25.72 -8.94
C THR A 722 20.48 -26.61 -10.10
N CYS A 723 20.75 -26.06 -11.29
CA CYS A 723 21.34 -26.80 -12.42
C CYS A 723 22.85 -27.06 -12.25
N LEU A 724 23.58 -26.11 -11.68
CA LEU A 724 25.01 -26.26 -11.38
C LEU A 724 25.26 -27.29 -10.27
N GLY A 725 24.33 -27.45 -9.32
CA GLY A 725 24.49 -28.36 -8.19
C GLY A 725 24.73 -29.81 -8.58
N PRO A 726 23.90 -30.46 -9.42
CA PRO A 726 24.16 -31.84 -9.85
C PRO A 726 25.40 -32.01 -10.72
N LEU A 727 25.77 -31.01 -11.53
CA LEU A 727 27.01 -31.03 -12.32
C LEU A 727 28.25 -30.99 -11.41
N LEU A 728 28.34 -29.96 -10.57
CA LEU A 728 29.46 -29.77 -9.65
C LEU A 728 29.48 -30.86 -8.58
N GLY A 729 28.32 -31.29 -8.09
CA GLY A 729 28.17 -32.34 -7.09
C GLY A 729 28.59 -33.71 -7.59
N GLY A 730 28.35 -34.04 -8.88
CA GLY A 730 28.88 -35.23 -9.51
C GLY A 730 30.42 -35.20 -9.59
N VAL A 731 30.98 -34.12 -10.13
CA VAL A 731 32.45 -33.95 -10.26
C VAL A 731 33.15 -33.92 -8.90
N PHE A 732 32.60 -33.22 -7.91
CA PHE A 732 33.15 -33.17 -6.56
C PHE A 732 32.97 -34.49 -5.80
N ALA A 733 31.90 -35.26 -6.04
CA ALA A 733 31.78 -36.61 -5.50
C ALA A 733 32.85 -37.56 -6.06
N GLU A 734 33.18 -37.46 -7.35
CA GLU A 734 34.22 -38.25 -8.02
C GLU A 734 35.65 -37.84 -7.60
N LEU A 735 35.88 -36.58 -7.20
CA LEU A 735 37.19 -36.06 -6.77
C LEU A 735 37.41 -36.05 -5.25
N ASN A 736 36.63 -35.24 -4.52
CA ASN A 736 36.65 -35.11 -3.06
C ASN A 736 35.43 -34.27 -2.63
N TRP A 737 34.44 -34.93 -2.01
CA TRP A 737 33.14 -34.36 -1.70
C TRP A 737 33.18 -33.09 -0.83
N ARG A 738 34.29 -32.84 -0.11
CA ARG A 738 34.44 -31.63 0.71
C ARG A 738 34.41 -30.35 -0.12
N TRP A 739 34.75 -30.41 -1.40
CA TRP A 739 34.63 -29.29 -2.32
C TRP A 739 33.17 -28.85 -2.58
N CYS A 740 32.18 -29.72 -2.37
CA CYS A 740 30.76 -29.33 -2.38
C CYS A 740 30.45 -28.23 -1.35
N PHE A 741 31.20 -28.20 -0.24
CA PHE A 741 30.99 -27.23 0.84
C PHE A 741 32.03 -26.09 0.81
N TYR A 742 33.30 -26.39 0.50
CA TYR A 742 34.34 -25.36 0.43
C TYR A 742 34.14 -24.37 -0.71
N CYS A 743 33.52 -24.76 -1.84
CA CYS A 743 33.25 -23.84 -2.96
C CYS A 743 32.31 -22.69 -2.57
N ASN A 744 31.43 -22.89 -1.58
CA ASN A 744 30.51 -21.86 -1.11
C ASN A 744 31.24 -20.71 -0.41
N ILE A 745 32.29 -20.99 0.38
CA ILE A 745 32.93 -20.00 1.28
C ILE A 745 33.42 -18.74 0.54
N PRO A 746 34.25 -18.81 -0.53
CA PRO A 746 34.71 -17.61 -1.23
C PRO A 746 33.56 -16.86 -1.91
N VAL A 747 32.54 -17.56 -2.42
CA VAL A 747 31.38 -16.92 -3.05
C VAL A 747 30.48 -16.26 -2.00
N CYS A 748 30.38 -16.82 -0.79
CA CYS A 748 29.70 -16.20 0.35
C CYS A 748 30.40 -14.91 0.79
N PHE A 749 31.73 -14.88 0.78
CA PHE A 749 32.51 -13.67 1.05
C PHE A 749 32.23 -12.59 -0.01
N VAL A 750 32.27 -12.95 -1.31
CA VAL A 750 31.91 -12.03 -2.41
C VAL A 750 30.46 -11.55 -2.29
N ALA A 751 29.52 -12.44 -1.95
CA ALA A 751 28.12 -12.11 -1.74
C ALA A 751 27.92 -11.15 -0.54
N PHE A 752 28.62 -11.38 0.57
CA PHE A 752 28.61 -10.51 1.75
C PHE A 752 29.14 -9.10 1.41
N VAL A 753 30.26 -9.01 0.68
CA VAL A 753 30.82 -7.73 0.21
C VAL A 753 29.85 -7.02 -0.74
N ILE A 754 29.21 -7.73 -1.68
CA ILE A 754 28.22 -7.14 -2.59
C ILE A 754 26.95 -6.70 -1.84
N ILE A 755 26.44 -7.48 -0.87
CA ILE A 755 25.33 -7.02 -0.01
C ILE A 755 25.75 -5.74 0.75
N TYR A 756 26.93 -5.74 1.35
CA TYR A 756 27.43 -4.59 2.11
C TYR A 756 27.52 -3.32 1.27
N LEU A 757 28.05 -3.41 0.05
CA LEU A 757 28.26 -2.25 -0.84
C LEU A 757 27.03 -1.86 -1.68
N TRP A 758 26.20 -2.81 -2.13
CA TRP A 758 25.19 -2.57 -3.18
C TRP A 758 23.74 -2.76 -2.74
N LEU A 759 23.46 -3.48 -1.64
CA LEU A 759 22.09 -3.59 -1.13
C LEU A 759 21.72 -2.31 -0.38
N ASP A 760 20.98 -1.41 -1.02
CA ASP A 760 20.65 -0.10 -0.47
C ASP A 760 19.13 0.01 -0.24
N VAL A 761 18.68 -0.63 0.84
CA VAL A 761 17.28 -0.88 1.18
C VAL A 761 16.93 -0.15 2.48
N GLY A 762 15.77 0.52 2.49
CA GLY A 762 15.23 1.32 3.59
C GLY A 762 14.53 0.50 4.67
N GLY A 763 14.09 1.20 5.73
CA GLY A 763 13.46 0.62 6.92
C GLY A 763 14.43 -0.23 7.76
N GLY A 764 14.49 0.04 9.07
CA GLY A 764 15.34 -0.68 10.02
C GLY A 764 15.95 0.26 11.06
N ILE A 765 15.85 -0.12 12.33
CA ILE A 765 16.32 0.70 13.46
C ILE A 765 17.85 0.84 13.39
N LYS A 766 18.35 2.08 13.38
CA LYS A 766 19.78 2.33 13.62
C LYS A 766 20.08 2.01 15.08
N SER A 767 21.10 1.17 15.34
CA SER A 767 21.44 0.62 16.66
C SER A 767 21.85 1.64 17.75
N ARG A 768 21.72 2.94 17.47
CA ARG A 768 22.00 4.09 18.35
C ARG A 768 20.75 4.66 19.02
N GLU A 769 19.55 4.26 18.59
CA GLU A 769 18.28 4.89 18.99
C GLU A 769 17.38 4.00 19.88
N VAL A 770 17.62 2.68 19.96
CA VAL A 770 16.81 1.75 20.79
C VAL A 770 17.68 0.65 21.44
N SER A 771 17.33 0.24 22.66
CA SER A 771 18.00 -0.89 23.35
C SER A 771 17.71 -2.23 22.66
N VAL A 772 18.77 -2.90 22.21
CA VAL A 772 18.72 -4.21 21.54
C VAL A 772 17.95 -5.27 22.36
N LEU A 773 18.07 -5.25 23.69
CA LEU A 773 17.38 -6.17 24.59
C LEU A 773 15.86 -5.95 24.65
N ALA A 774 15.40 -4.71 24.39
CA ALA A 774 13.97 -4.39 24.31
C ALA A 774 13.35 -4.85 22.99
N GLU A 775 14.14 -4.88 21.90
CA GLU A 775 13.71 -5.43 20.61
C GLU A 775 13.61 -6.95 20.64
N PHE A 776 14.62 -7.66 21.16
CA PHE A 776 14.56 -9.14 21.31
C PHE A 776 13.31 -9.62 22.08
N LYS A 777 12.83 -8.85 23.07
CA LYS A 777 11.59 -9.15 23.82
C LYS A 777 10.30 -9.08 23.00
N LYS A 778 10.34 -8.65 21.73
CA LYS A 778 9.18 -8.65 20.82
C LYS A 778 9.06 -9.92 19.98
N ILE A 779 10.10 -10.77 19.96
CA ILE A 779 10.09 -12.04 19.22
C ILE A 779 9.17 -13.05 19.92
N ASP A 780 8.31 -13.73 19.16
CA ASP A 780 7.48 -14.81 19.71
C ASP A 780 8.29 -16.11 19.82
N TYR A 781 9.14 -16.17 20.84
CA TYR A 781 9.90 -17.38 21.20
C TYR A 781 8.98 -18.57 21.53
N THR A 782 7.78 -18.32 22.06
CA THR A 782 6.83 -19.37 22.43
C THR A 782 6.27 -20.04 21.17
N GLY A 783 5.71 -19.25 20.24
CA GLY A 783 5.25 -19.73 18.95
C GLY A 783 6.38 -20.37 18.14
N THR A 784 7.58 -19.79 18.16
CA THR A 784 8.75 -20.33 17.44
C THR A 784 9.17 -21.68 18.03
N GLY A 785 9.20 -21.81 19.37
CA GLY A 785 9.49 -23.07 20.06
C GLY A 785 8.43 -24.14 19.84
N MET A 786 7.14 -23.78 19.89
CA MET A 786 6.02 -24.68 19.60
C MET A 786 6.06 -25.17 18.15
N LEU A 787 6.31 -24.29 17.18
CA LEU A 787 6.49 -24.64 15.78
C LEU A 787 7.70 -25.57 15.59
N THR A 788 8.84 -25.22 16.18
CA THR A 788 10.09 -26.01 16.14
C THR A 788 9.82 -27.43 16.62
N PHE A 789 9.24 -27.56 17.81
CA PHE A 789 8.88 -28.83 18.42
C PHE A 789 7.90 -29.63 17.55
N SER A 790 6.87 -28.99 17.00
CA SER A 790 5.85 -29.64 16.17
C SER A 790 6.46 -30.30 14.92
N VAL A 791 7.27 -29.55 14.17
CA VAL A 791 7.90 -30.02 12.93
C VAL A 791 8.97 -31.07 13.23
N VAL A 792 9.79 -30.88 14.27
CA VAL A 792 10.79 -31.87 14.71
C VAL A 792 10.13 -33.20 15.08
N MET A 793 9.06 -33.19 15.87
CA MET A 793 8.39 -34.41 16.33
C MET A 793 7.72 -35.18 15.17
N LEU A 794 7.09 -34.48 14.22
CA LEU A 794 6.57 -35.11 13.01
C LEU A 794 7.67 -35.73 12.14
N LEU A 795 8.83 -35.06 11.99
CA LEU A 795 9.94 -35.62 11.21
C LEU A 795 10.63 -36.80 11.89
N ILE A 796 10.79 -36.78 13.22
CA ILE A 796 11.27 -37.95 13.97
C ILE A 796 10.32 -39.13 13.71
N SER A 797 9.01 -38.91 13.77
CA SER A 797 8.02 -39.94 13.44
C SER A 797 8.10 -40.43 12.00
N LEU A 798 8.25 -39.55 11.01
CA LEU A 798 8.30 -39.91 9.58
C LEU A 798 9.64 -40.58 9.18
N SER A 799 10.75 -40.15 9.78
CA SER A 799 12.09 -40.68 9.54
C SER A 799 12.29 -42.06 10.20
N THR A 800 11.72 -42.28 11.38
CA THR A 800 11.79 -43.59 12.07
C THR A 800 10.66 -44.55 11.74
N GLY A 801 9.57 -44.05 11.13
CA GLY A 801 8.41 -44.83 10.71
C GLY A 801 8.72 -45.85 9.61
N GLY A 802 8.63 -47.14 9.94
CA GLY A 802 8.75 -48.24 8.98
C GLY A 802 10.17 -48.54 8.48
N ALA A 803 11.19 -47.78 8.92
CA ALA A 803 12.60 -48.04 8.62
C ALA A 803 13.29 -48.81 9.77
N PRO A 804 13.64 -48.19 10.93
CA PRO A 804 14.11 -48.94 12.10
C PRO A 804 12.99 -49.63 12.90
N ASN A 805 11.80 -49.02 13.01
CA ASN A 805 10.72 -49.45 13.91
C ASN A 805 9.37 -49.64 13.18
N PRO A 806 8.51 -50.58 13.59
CA PRO A 806 7.13 -50.69 13.08
C PRO A 806 6.30 -49.45 13.38
N TRP A 807 5.38 -49.07 12.47
CA TRP A 807 4.48 -47.92 12.66
C TRP A 807 3.59 -47.97 13.90
N SER A 808 3.35 -49.16 14.45
CA SER A 808 2.63 -49.37 15.71
C SER A 808 3.47 -49.08 16.96
N HIS A 809 4.78 -48.84 16.83
CA HIS A 809 5.67 -48.61 17.97
C HIS A 809 5.47 -47.21 18.56
N TRP A 810 5.44 -47.14 19.90
CA TRP A 810 5.13 -45.91 20.63
C TRP A 810 6.09 -44.75 20.32
N THR A 811 7.37 -45.03 20.02
CA THR A 811 8.36 -44.01 19.61
C THR A 811 8.06 -43.32 18.29
N ILE A 812 7.11 -43.82 17.49
CA ILE A 812 6.61 -43.19 16.27
C ILE A 812 5.28 -42.50 16.56
N ILE A 813 4.33 -43.20 17.18
CA ILE A 813 3.00 -42.66 17.49
C ILE A 813 3.08 -41.45 18.43
N THR A 814 3.91 -41.48 19.49
CA THR A 814 3.99 -40.39 20.46
C THR A 814 4.52 -39.09 19.84
N PRO A 815 5.64 -39.07 19.09
CA PRO A 815 6.04 -37.87 18.34
C PRO A 815 5.03 -37.45 17.25
N MET A 816 4.35 -38.38 16.57
CA MET A 816 3.30 -38.03 15.61
C MET A 816 2.17 -37.24 16.29
N VAL A 817 1.64 -37.76 17.39
CA VAL A 817 0.53 -37.14 18.14
C VAL A 817 0.98 -35.83 18.78
N LEU A 818 2.15 -35.78 19.41
CA LEU A 818 2.70 -34.54 19.98
C LEU A 818 2.96 -33.47 18.91
N GLY A 819 3.39 -33.85 17.71
CA GLY A 819 3.61 -32.94 16.59
C GLY A 819 2.31 -32.37 16.02
N LEU A 820 1.27 -33.20 15.86
CA LEU A 820 -0.07 -32.76 15.45
C LEU A 820 -0.73 -31.86 16.51
N LEU A 821 -0.65 -32.26 17.79
CA LEU A 821 -1.14 -31.44 18.90
C LEU A 821 -0.37 -30.12 19.04
N GLY A 822 0.94 -30.12 18.76
CA GLY A 822 1.77 -28.92 18.73
C GLY A 822 1.32 -27.93 17.65
N PHE A 823 1.06 -28.38 16.42
CA PHE A 823 0.51 -27.53 15.36
C PHE A 823 -0.89 -26.98 15.70
N MET A 824 -1.77 -27.79 16.27
CA MET A 824 -3.06 -27.31 16.76
C MET A 824 -2.90 -26.27 17.87
N SER A 825 -1.98 -26.51 18.80
CA SER A 825 -1.68 -25.60 19.92
C SER A 825 -1.08 -24.28 19.43
N LEU A 826 -0.26 -24.30 18.37
CA LEU A 826 0.27 -23.10 17.71
C LEU A 826 -0.87 -22.25 17.12
N ALA A 827 -1.83 -22.88 16.41
CA ALA A 827 -2.99 -22.18 15.87
C ALA A 827 -3.91 -21.57 16.95
N PHE A 828 -3.95 -22.16 18.15
CA PHE A 828 -4.59 -21.54 19.31
C PHE A 828 -3.75 -20.42 19.93
N TRP A 829 -2.42 -20.57 20.01
CA TRP A 829 -1.49 -19.57 20.54
C TRP A 829 -1.49 -18.27 19.71
N GLU A 830 -1.34 -18.37 18.39
CA GLU A 830 -1.32 -17.21 17.47
C GLU A 830 -2.66 -16.45 17.44
N ARG A 831 -3.75 -17.09 17.87
CA ARG A 831 -5.09 -16.49 18.00
C ARG A 831 -5.40 -16.03 19.43
N SER A 832 -4.49 -16.25 20.38
CA SER A 832 -4.69 -15.95 21.80
C SER A 832 -4.26 -14.52 22.15
N THR A 833 -4.94 -13.89 23.11
CA THR A 833 -4.63 -12.54 23.60
C THR A 833 -3.25 -12.43 24.29
N TYR A 834 -2.62 -13.57 24.60
CA TYR A 834 -1.25 -13.62 25.13
C TYR A 834 -0.18 -13.38 24.05
N CYS A 835 -0.43 -13.71 22.78
CA CYS A 835 0.54 -13.48 21.70
C CYS A 835 0.38 -12.07 21.12
N LYS A 836 1.29 -11.16 21.49
CA LYS A 836 1.27 -9.75 21.02
C LYS A 836 1.92 -9.53 19.65
N PHE A 837 2.78 -10.45 19.22
CA PHE A 837 3.55 -10.37 17.97
C PHE A 837 3.51 -11.73 17.27
N PRO A 838 2.34 -12.15 16.73
CA PRO A 838 2.18 -13.46 16.13
C PRO A 838 3.09 -13.64 14.90
N ILE A 839 3.52 -14.88 14.72
CA ILE A 839 4.49 -15.29 13.71
C ILE A 839 3.84 -15.32 12.32
N MET A 840 2.65 -15.89 12.24
CA MET A 840 1.72 -15.88 11.11
C MET A 840 0.45 -15.13 11.54
N PRO A 841 0.42 -13.79 11.42
CA PRO A 841 -0.67 -12.98 11.95
C PRO A 841 -2.06 -13.42 11.42
N PRO A 842 -3.05 -13.76 12.29
CA PRO A 842 -4.31 -14.36 11.86
C PRO A 842 -5.12 -13.55 10.82
N HIS A 843 -4.92 -12.24 10.74
CA HIS A 843 -5.58 -11.40 9.71
C HIS A 843 -5.08 -11.67 8.29
N VAL A 844 -3.86 -12.21 8.12
CA VAL A 844 -3.33 -12.69 6.83
C VAL A 844 -4.17 -13.87 6.32
N PHE A 845 -4.70 -14.69 7.23
CA PHE A 845 -5.51 -15.88 6.95
C PHE A 845 -7.03 -15.61 6.93
N SER A 846 -7.43 -14.34 6.90
CA SER A 846 -8.84 -13.90 6.86
C SER A 846 -9.56 -14.20 5.54
N ASN A 847 -8.81 -14.43 4.44
CA ASN A 847 -9.35 -14.42 3.08
C ASN A 847 -9.29 -15.79 2.41
N ARG A 848 -10.44 -16.31 1.93
CA ARG A 848 -10.54 -17.59 1.21
C ARG A 848 -9.53 -17.75 0.06
N THR A 849 -9.33 -16.71 -0.75
CA THR A 849 -8.33 -16.73 -1.85
C THR A 849 -6.92 -16.93 -1.32
N THR A 850 -6.54 -16.17 -0.29
CA THR A 850 -5.22 -16.24 0.34
C THR A 850 -4.99 -17.61 0.98
N ASN A 851 -5.98 -18.16 1.68
CA ASN A 851 -5.88 -19.49 2.30
C ASN A 851 -5.76 -20.62 1.26
N ILE A 852 -6.47 -20.51 0.13
CA ILE A 852 -6.33 -21.46 -0.98
C ILE A 852 -4.94 -21.30 -1.64
N ALA A 853 -4.48 -20.08 -1.90
CA ALA A 853 -3.14 -19.85 -2.46
C ALA A 853 -2.02 -20.35 -1.53
N PHE A 854 -2.18 -20.26 -0.21
CA PHE A 854 -1.30 -20.90 0.76
C PHE A 854 -1.34 -22.44 0.67
N ALA A 855 -2.52 -23.07 0.64
CA ALA A 855 -2.62 -24.52 0.50
C ALA A 855 -2.01 -25.03 -0.83
N LEU A 856 -2.26 -24.32 -1.94
CA LEU A 856 -1.65 -24.58 -3.23
C LEU A 856 -0.12 -24.41 -3.19
N THR A 857 0.38 -23.41 -2.46
CA THR A 857 1.83 -23.20 -2.24
C THR A 857 2.44 -24.37 -1.46
N THR A 858 1.80 -24.85 -0.39
CA THR A 858 2.29 -25.98 0.39
C THR A 858 2.37 -27.26 -0.45
N ILE A 859 1.34 -27.54 -1.26
CA ILE A 859 1.32 -28.71 -2.15
C ILE A 859 2.34 -28.56 -3.29
N HIS A 860 2.51 -27.35 -3.84
CA HIS A 860 3.53 -27.06 -4.85
C HIS A 860 4.95 -27.25 -4.31
N GLY A 861 5.25 -26.76 -3.09
CA GLY A 861 6.54 -26.98 -2.43
C GLY A 861 6.83 -28.47 -2.22
N PHE A 862 5.84 -29.21 -1.71
CA PHE A 862 5.90 -30.66 -1.50
C PHE A 862 6.28 -31.41 -2.78
N ILE A 863 5.58 -31.12 -3.88
CA ILE A 863 5.81 -31.79 -5.16
C ILE A 863 7.14 -31.35 -5.79
N THR A 864 7.48 -30.05 -5.73
CA THR A 864 8.71 -29.51 -6.34
C THR A 864 9.96 -30.17 -5.75
N TYR A 865 10.13 -30.07 -4.43
CA TYR A 865 11.30 -30.62 -3.76
C TYR A 865 11.27 -32.15 -3.70
N GLY A 866 10.09 -32.75 -3.50
CA GLY A 866 9.94 -34.20 -3.51
C GLY A 866 10.33 -34.81 -4.86
N PHE A 867 9.76 -34.32 -5.96
CA PHE A 867 10.11 -34.81 -7.30
C PHE A 867 11.60 -34.64 -7.60
N GLN A 868 12.17 -33.48 -7.29
CA GLN A 868 13.58 -33.19 -7.54
C GLN A 868 14.55 -33.99 -6.64
N PHE A 869 14.13 -34.40 -5.43
CA PHE A 869 14.89 -35.27 -4.54
C PHE A 869 14.89 -36.74 -4.99
N TYR A 870 13.75 -37.26 -5.46
CA TYR A 870 13.62 -38.66 -5.91
C TYR A 870 14.07 -38.92 -7.35
N LEU A 871 14.36 -37.89 -8.15
CA LEU A 871 14.76 -38.04 -9.55
C LEU A 871 16.22 -38.53 -9.76
N PRO A 872 17.26 -38.05 -9.04
CA PRO A 872 18.61 -38.62 -9.15
C PRO A 872 18.69 -40.12 -8.76
N PRO A 873 18.07 -40.60 -7.66
CA PRO A 873 18.01 -42.03 -7.33
C PRO A 873 17.37 -42.90 -8.42
N PHE A 874 16.36 -42.41 -9.14
CA PHE A 874 15.80 -43.13 -10.29
C PHE A 874 16.87 -43.35 -11.37
N PHE A 875 17.64 -42.31 -11.71
CA PHE A 875 18.71 -42.43 -12.70
C PHE A 875 19.87 -43.33 -12.23
N GLN A 876 20.30 -43.22 -10.97
CA GLN A 876 21.43 -44.01 -10.46
C GLN A 876 21.05 -45.48 -10.18
N ALA A 877 19.91 -45.74 -9.52
CA ALA A 877 19.52 -47.09 -9.10
C ALA A 877 18.65 -47.87 -10.11
N VAL A 878 17.88 -47.18 -10.98
CA VAL A 878 16.97 -47.82 -11.95
C VAL A 878 17.47 -47.73 -13.39
N LYS A 879 18.12 -46.63 -13.78
CA LYS A 879 18.77 -46.49 -15.10
C LYS A 879 20.26 -46.88 -15.11
N GLY A 880 20.91 -46.95 -13.94
CA GLY A 880 22.29 -47.39 -13.79
C GLY A 880 23.35 -46.36 -14.19
N SER A 881 22.96 -45.07 -14.27
CA SER A 881 23.81 -43.91 -14.60
C SER A 881 24.84 -43.61 -13.50
N SER A 882 25.97 -42.99 -13.85
CA SER A 882 26.91 -42.43 -12.85
C SER A 882 26.28 -41.22 -12.11
N PRO A 883 26.83 -40.78 -10.97
CA PRO A 883 26.38 -39.55 -10.31
C PRO A 883 26.47 -38.32 -11.21
N SER A 884 27.57 -38.20 -11.97
CA SER A 884 27.79 -37.18 -13.01
C SER A 884 26.74 -37.22 -14.13
N GLN A 885 26.47 -38.39 -14.73
CA GLN A 885 25.45 -38.54 -15.78
C GLN A 885 24.03 -38.32 -15.23
N SER A 886 23.73 -38.85 -14.04
CA SER A 886 22.46 -38.61 -13.34
C SER A 886 22.20 -37.12 -13.11
N GLY A 887 23.25 -36.33 -12.82
CA GLY A 887 23.15 -34.88 -12.74
C GLY A 887 22.73 -34.24 -14.07
N VAL A 888 23.35 -34.65 -15.18
CA VAL A 888 22.97 -34.20 -16.54
C VAL A 888 21.53 -34.60 -16.89
N GLU A 889 21.11 -35.81 -16.53
CA GLU A 889 19.76 -36.34 -16.80
C GLU A 889 18.64 -35.62 -16.00
N VAL A 890 18.99 -34.91 -14.93
CA VAL A 890 18.08 -34.06 -14.12
C VAL A 890 18.03 -32.60 -14.61
N MET A 891 19.03 -32.15 -15.38
CA MET A 891 19.06 -30.76 -15.90
C MET A 891 17.83 -30.37 -16.75
N PRO A 892 17.28 -31.21 -17.65
CA PRO A 892 16.15 -30.80 -18.50
C PRO A 892 14.88 -30.49 -17.71
N THR A 893 14.59 -31.26 -16.65
CA THR A 893 13.52 -30.94 -15.69
C THR A 893 13.74 -29.55 -15.11
N THR A 894 14.93 -29.33 -14.53
CA THR A 894 15.25 -28.08 -13.82
C THR A 894 15.18 -26.86 -14.76
N LEU A 895 15.77 -26.96 -15.95
CA LEU A 895 15.77 -25.90 -16.96
C LEU A 895 14.36 -25.61 -17.52
N ALA A 896 13.51 -26.63 -17.69
CA ALA A 896 12.13 -26.42 -18.14
C ALA A 896 11.26 -25.74 -17.06
N VAL A 897 11.47 -26.03 -15.77
CA VAL A 897 10.86 -25.25 -14.67
C VAL A 897 11.23 -23.78 -14.81
N VAL A 898 12.49 -23.47 -15.15
CA VAL A 898 12.94 -22.08 -15.39
C VAL A 898 12.19 -21.43 -16.53
N VAL A 899 12.20 -22.04 -17.71
CA VAL A 899 11.59 -21.45 -18.92
C VAL A 899 10.09 -21.21 -18.70
N CYS A 900 9.39 -22.16 -18.09
CA CYS A 900 7.96 -22.01 -17.80
C CYS A 900 7.67 -21.02 -16.67
N ALA A 901 8.54 -20.87 -15.67
CA ALA A 901 8.44 -19.79 -14.68
C ALA A 901 8.75 -18.41 -15.28
N ALA A 902 9.73 -18.34 -16.19
CA ALA A 902 10.11 -17.15 -16.92
C ALA A 902 9.00 -16.63 -17.84
N VAL A 903 8.21 -17.54 -18.42
CA VAL A 903 7.00 -17.22 -19.19
C VAL A 903 5.81 -16.87 -18.27
N GLY A 904 5.57 -17.63 -17.20
CA GLY A 904 4.39 -17.50 -16.33
C GLY A 904 4.23 -16.11 -15.70
N GLY A 905 5.33 -15.52 -15.21
CA GLY A 905 5.33 -14.19 -14.59
C GLY A 905 4.85 -13.06 -15.53
N PRO A 906 5.50 -12.83 -16.68
CA PRO A 906 5.04 -11.90 -17.72
C PRO A 906 3.64 -12.20 -18.25
N LEU A 907 3.30 -13.48 -18.44
CA LEU A 907 2.00 -13.90 -18.97
C LEU A 907 0.84 -13.55 -18.02
N MET A 908 1.03 -13.74 -16.71
CA MET A 908 0.12 -13.25 -15.67
C MET A 908 0.02 -11.71 -15.65
N THR A 909 1.12 -10.98 -15.86
CA THR A 909 1.10 -9.50 -15.93
C THR A 909 0.35 -8.97 -17.14
N LEU A 910 0.44 -9.67 -18.29
CA LEU A 910 -0.27 -9.38 -19.54
C LEU A 910 -1.77 -9.66 -19.39
N TRP A 911 -2.16 -10.88 -19.01
CA TRP A 911 -3.56 -11.28 -18.88
C TRP A 911 -4.26 -10.72 -17.64
N GLY A 912 -3.51 -10.27 -16.64
CA GLY A 912 -4.05 -9.70 -15.39
C GLY A 912 -4.83 -10.69 -14.52
N LYS A 913 -4.66 -11.99 -14.75
CA LYS A 913 -5.39 -13.11 -14.11
C LYS A 913 -4.38 -14.17 -13.66
N TYR A 914 -4.58 -14.70 -12.46
CA TYR A 914 -3.72 -15.74 -11.86
C TYR A 914 -4.42 -17.11 -11.83
N LYS A 915 -5.73 -17.15 -11.55
CA LYS A 915 -6.50 -18.41 -11.47
C LYS A 915 -6.37 -19.31 -12.70
N PRO A 916 -6.40 -18.80 -13.96
CA PRO A 916 -6.20 -19.65 -15.13
C PRO A 916 -4.79 -20.28 -15.19
N MET A 917 -3.78 -19.63 -14.63
CA MET A 917 -2.39 -20.14 -14.58
C MET A 917 -2.24 -21.20 -13.51
N HIS A 918 -2.95 -21.07 -12.39
CA HIS A 918 -3.03 -22.13 -11.39
C HIS A 918 -3.76 -23.36 -11.97
N ILE A 919 -4.95 -23.18 -12.58
CA ILE A 919 -5.71 -24.26 -13.23
C ILE A 919 -4.84 -24.99 -14.26
N LEU A 920 -4.19 -24.26 -15.18
CA LEU A 920 -3.32 -24.85 -16.21
C LEU A 920 -2.10 -25.53 -15.61
N GLY A 921 -1.37 -24.87 -14.70
CA GLY A 921 -0.15 -25.40 -14.10
C GLY A 921 -0.39 -26.68 -13.29
N PHE A 922 -1.42 -26.69 -12.43
CA PHE A 922 -1.78 -27.87 -11.65
C PHE A 922 -2.36 -28.99 -12.53
N ALA A 923 -3.10 -28.70 -13.61
CA ALA A 923 -3.54 -29.72 -14.57
C ALA A 923 -2.35 -30.39 -15.27
N THR A 924 -1.44 -29.59 -15.84
CA THR A 924 -0.25 -30.10 -16.54
C THR A 924 0.68 -30.87 -15.60
N MET A 925 0.86 -30.40 -14.37
CA MET A 925 1.62 -31.11 -13.34
C MET A 925 0.98 -32.46 -12.96
N THR A 926 -0.34 -32.50 -12.80
CA THR A 926 -1.09 -33.75 -12.51
C THR A 926 -0.92 -34.76 -13.64
N LEU A 927 -1.06 -34.31 -14.90
CA LEU A 927 -0.88 -35.14 -16.09
C LEU A 927 0.56 -35.69 -16.16
N GLY A 928 1.57 -34.85 -16.00
CA GLY A 928 2.98 -35.26 -16.02
C GLY A 928 3.30 -36.31 -14.95
N LEU A 929 2.90 -36.07 -13.70
CA LEU A 929 3.19 -36.98 -12.59
C LEU A 929 2.43 -38.31 -12.71
N GLY A 930 1.19 -38.28 -13.22
CA GLY A 930 0.45 -39.50 -13.55
C GLY A 930 1.13 -40.32 -14.64
N LEU A 931 1.71 -39.67 -15.66
CA LEU A 931 2.48 -40.33 -16.71
C LEU A 931 3.85 -40.83 -16.21
N CYS A 932 4.47 -40.20 -15.20
CA CYS A 932 5.71 -40.69 -14.58
C CYS A 932 5.56 -42.09 -13.94
N VAL A 933 4.34 -42.55 -13.66
CA VAL A 933 4.08 -43.93 -13.20
C VAL A 933 4.43 -44.98 -14.28
N LEU A 934 4.47 -44.59 -15.56
CA LEU A 934 4.86 -45.42 -16.69
C LEU A 934 6.39 -45.55 -16.87
N LEU A 935 7.19 -44.90 -16.02
CA LEU A 935 8.64 -45.02 -16.06
C LEU A 935 9.11 -46.41 -15.58
N GLY A 936 10.18 -46.89 -16.20
CA GLY A 936 10.82 -48.16 -15.86
C GLY A 936 12.26 -48.26 -16.38
N PRO A 937 12.96 -49.37 -16.08
CA PRO A 937 14.36 -49.56 -16.45
C PRO A 937 14.59 -49.45 -17.96
N SER A 938 13.70 -50.02 -18.75
CA SER A 938 13.76 -50.07 -20.21
C SER A 938 13.30 -48.78 -20.92
N THR A 939 12.77 -47.78 -20.20
CA THR A 939 12.22 -46.56 -20.84
C THR A 939 13.33 -45.77 -21.56
N PRO A 940 13.21 -45.48 -22.87
CA PRO A 940 14.20 -44.73 -23.62
C PRO A 940 14.11 -43.22 -23.36
N ILE A 941 15.18 -42.49 -23.68
CA ILE A 941 15.27 -41.02 -23.48
C ILE A 941 14.16 -40.25 -24.22
N SER A 942 13.77 -40.69 -25.42
CA SER A 942 12.66 -40.13 -26.19
C SER A 942 11.30 -40.20 -25.49
N VAL A 943 11.14 -41.05 -24.46
CA VAL A 943 9.91 -41.17 -23.68
C VAL A 943 10.04 -40.49 -22.32
N TRP A 944 11.12 -40.71 -21.56
CA TRP A 944 11.21 -40.12 -20.21
C TRP A 944 11.44 -38.61 -20.22
N LEU A 945 12.13 -38.07 -21.24
CA LEU A 945 12.43 -36.64 -21.32
C LEU A 945 11.16 -35.80 -21.55
N PRO A 946 10.27 -36.07 -22.53
CA PRO A 946 9.01 -35.33 -22.65
C PRO A 946 8.12 -35.37 -21.41
N LEU A 947 8.06 -36.51 -20.69
CA LEU A 947 7.26 -36.62 -19.46
C LEU A 947 7.78 -35.69 -18.35
N GLN A 948 9.11 -35.63 -18.17
CA GLN A 948 9.73 -34.66 -17.28
C GLN A 948 9.43 -33.20 -17.67
N LEU A 949 9.48 -32.88 -18.98
CA LEU A 949 9.18 -31.53 -19.46
C LEU A 949 7.71 -31.13 -19.18
N VAL A 950 6.76 -32.07 -19.22
CA VAL A 950 5.36 -31.83 -18.82
C VAL A 950 5.26 -31.54 -17.32
N VAL A 951 5.89 -32.34 -16.45
CA VAL A 951 5.94 -32.06 -14.99
C VAL A 951 6.55 -30.69 -14.72
N ALA A 952 7.69 -30.41 -15.33
CA ALA A 952 8.44 -29.16 -15.18
C ALA A 952 7.64 -27.93 -15.65
N GLY A 953 6.88 -28.05 -16.75
CA GLY A 953 6.03 -26.98 -17.25
C GLY A 953 4.93 -26.58 -16.26
N GLY A 954 4.27 -27.56 -15.65
CA GLY A 954 3.29 -27.33 -14.59
C GLY A 954 3.91 -26.68 -13.35
N LEU A 955 5.04 -27.20 -12.87
CA LEU A 955 5.80 -26.66 -11.74
C LEU A 955 6.23 -25.19 -11.95
N GLY A 956 6.73 -24.86 -13.15
CA GLY A 956 7.23 -23.51 -13.48
C GLY A 956 6.13 -22.46 -13.57
N ILE A 957 5.00 -22.76 -14.21
CA ILE A 957 3.88 -21.80 -14.33
C ILE A 957 3.33 -21.41 -12.95
N VAL A 958 3.29 -22.35 -11.99
CA VAL A 958 2.77 -22.11 -10.64
C VAL A 958 3.74 -21.28 -9.77
N ILE A 959 5.05 -21.56 -9.77
CA ILE A 959 5.98 -20.94 -8.80
C ILE A 959 6.06 -19.41 -8.91
N SER A 960 5.90 -18.86 -10.13
CA SER A 960 5.94 -17.42 -10.39
C SER A 960 4.61 -16.69 -10.13
N THR A 961 3.52 -17.41 -9.87
CA THR A 961 2.15 -16.87 -9.80
C THR A 961 1.50 -16.96 -8.40
N MET A 962 1.95 -17.90 -7.55
CA MET A 962 1.43 -18.12 -6.19
C MET A 962 1.53 -16.89 -5.25
N LEU A 963 2.72 -16.31 -5.08
CA LEU A 963 2.94 -15.22 -4.11
C LEU A 963 2.09 -13.95 -4.40
N PRO A 964 1.96 -13.49 -5.67
CA PRO A 964 1.03 -12.42 -6.01
C PRO A 964 -0.45 -12.73 -5.71
N ALA A 965 -0.88 -14.00 -5.77
CA ALA A 965 -2.25 -14.41 -5.45
C ALA A 965 -2.53 -14.38 -3.94
N VAL A 966 -1.58 -14.80 -3.10
CA VAL A 966 -1.62 -14.62 -1.63
C VAL A 966 -1.84 -13.15 -1.26
N GLN A 967 -1.08 -12.26 -1.89
CA GLN A 967 -1.02 -10.84 -1.56
C GLN A 967 -2.19 -9.99 -2.11
N VAL A 968 -3.00 -10.50 -3.05
CA VAL A 968 -3.95 -9.68 -3.84
C VAL A 968 -5.02 -8.95 -3.03
N LYS A 969 -5.42 -9.50 -1.87
CA LYS A 969 -6.47 -8.92 -0.99
C LYS A 969 -5.93 -8.23 0.26
N LEU A 970 -4.65 -8.38 0.59
CA LEU A 970 -4.09 -7.89 1.86
C LEU A 970 -3.64 -6.41 1.77
N PRO A 971 -3.69 -5.63 2.86
CA PRO A 971 -3.13 -4.27 2.86
C PRO A 971 -1.61 -4.31 2.69
N GLU A 972 -0.99 -3.28 2.11
CA GLU A 972 0.43 -3.35 1.74
C GLU A 972 1.37 -3.39 2.95
N SER A 973 0.93 -2.89 4.12
CA SER A 973 1.56 -3.10 5.43
C SER A 973 1.73 -4.58 5.80
N SER A 974 0.85 -5.47 5.32
CA SER A 974 0.91 -6.92 5.58
C SER A 974 1.69 -7.70 4.51
N THR A 975 2.29 -7.03 3.52
CA THR A 975 3.05 -7.69 2.44
C THR A 975 4.21 -8.53 2.97
N GLY A 976 4.94 -8.02 3.97
CA GLY A 976 6.08 -8.72 4.61
C GLY A 976 5.64 -10.00 5.31
N ALA A 977 4.72 -9.89 6.28
CA ALA A 977 4.15 -11.03 6.99
C ALA A 977 3.50 -12.08 6.07
N ALA A 978 2.85 -11.64 4.98
CA ALA A 978 2.29 -12.54 3.97
C ALA A 978 3.37 -13.26 3.14
N ALA A 979 4.48 -12.59 2.81
CA ALA A 979 5.62 -13.21 2.15
C ALA A 979 6.37 -14.19 3.09
N GLY A 980 6.51 -13.86 4.36
CA GLY A 980 7.07 -14.77 5.38
C GLY A 980 6.21 -16.02 5.58
N SER A 981 4.90 -15.84 5.74
CA SER A 981 3.94 -16.95 5.80
C SER A 981 3.99 -17.83 4.54
N TRP A 982 4.11 -17.22 3.35
CA TRP A 982 4.23 -17.93 2.08
C TRP A 982 5.53 -18.74 1.97
N ALA A 983 6.67 -18.15 2.33
CA ALA A 983 7.97 -18.81 2.30
C ALA A 983 8.03 -19.99 3.29
N PHE A 984 7.54 -19.79 4.51
CA PHE A 984 7.45 -20.84 5.53
C PHE A 984 6.53 -22.00 5.10
N LEU A 985 5.35 -21.72 4.53
CA LEU A 985 4.43 -22.76 4.07
C LEU A 985 4.96 -23.49 2.83
N ARG A 986 5.70 -22.79 1.94
CA ARG A 986 6.48 -23.39 0.85
C ARG A 986 7.54 -24.36 1.40
N GLY A 987 8.35 -23.92 2.36
CA GLY A 987 9.39 -24.72 3.01
C GLY A 987 8.83 -25.94 3.74
N THR A 988 7.75 -25.75 4.49
CA THR A 988 7.01 -26.82 5.19
C THR A 988 6.48 -27.86 4.21
N GLY A 989 5.94 -27.40 3.07
CA GLY A 989 5.60 -28.26 1.93
C GLY A 989 6.80 -29.08 1.48
N SER A 990 7.89 -28.43 1.08
CA SER A 990 9.13 -29.07 0.61
C SER A 990 9.71 -30.10 1.58
N LEU A 991 9.67 -29.80 2.88
CA LEU A 991 10.18 -30.62 3.96
C LEU A 991 9.40 -31.93 4.10
N PHE A 992 8.07 -31.86 4.12
CA PHE A 992 7.22 -33.06 4.08
C PHE A 992 7.26 -33.76 2.71
N GLY A 993 7.54 -33.03 1.62
CA GLY A 993 7.73 -33.56 0.27
C GLY A 993 8.93 -34.48 0.11
N VAL A 994 9.92 -34.38 1.01
CA VAL A 994 11.00 -35.38 1.15
C VAL A 994 10.59 -36.47 2.15
N ALA A 995 10.13 -36.08 3.35
CA ALA A 995 9.92 -37.03 4.44
C ALA A 995 8.77 -38.04 4.20
N ILE A 996 7.61 -37.60 3.72
CA ILE A 996 6.44 -38.48 3.53
C ILE A 996 6.65 -39.47 2.38
N PRO A 997 7.12 -39.07 1.17
CA PRO A 997 7.40 -40.03 0.11
C PRO A 997 8.59 -40.95 0.45
N GLY A 998 9.55 -40.51 1.26
CA GLY A 998 10.61 -41.38 1.79
C GLY A 998 10.08 -42.49 2.71
N ALA A 999 9.13 -42.15 3.58
CA ALA A 999 8.43 -43.13 4.41
C ALA A 999 7.63 -44.14 3.55
N VAL A 1000 6.91 -43.66 2.52
CA VAL A 1000 6.18 -44.51 1.56
C VAL A 1000 7.13 -45.42 0.76
N PHE A 1001 8.24 -44.87 0.26
CA PHE A 1001 9.29 -45.61 -0.44
C PHE A 1001 9.86 -46.72 0.45
N ASN A 1002 10.24 -46.42 1.69
CA ASN A 1002 10.80 -47.40 2.63
C ASN A 1002 9.80 -48.51 2.96
N VAL A 1003 8.53 -48.19 3.20
CA VAL A 1003 7.47 -49.20 3.42
C VAL A 1003 7.30 -50.10 2.19
N ARG A 1004 7.26 -49.51 0.98
CA ARG A 1004 7.12 -50.29 -0.26
C ARG A 1004 8.35 -51.15 -0.52
N PHE A 1005 9.56 -50.61 -0.40
CA PHE A 1005 10.80 -51.33 -0.61
C PHE A 1005 10.95 -52.48 0.41
N ASN A 1006 10.66 -52.24 1.69
CA ASN A 1006 10.66 -53.30 2.71
C ASN A 1006 9.68 -54.43 2.38
N SER A 1007 8.51 -54.13 1.79
CA SER A 1007 7.58 -55.18 1.30
C SER A 1007 8.13 -55.98 0.10
N LEU A 1008 9.06 -55.41 -0.67
CA LEU A 1008 9.67 -56.02 -1.85
C LEU A 1008 11.02 -56.71 -1.57
N LEU A 1009 11.64 -56.50 -0.40
CA LEU A 1009 12.89 -57.15 0.01
C LEU A 1009 12.84 -58.68 -0.15
N ALA A 1010 11.69 -59.32 0.14
CA ALA A 1010 11.50 -60.76 0.02
C ALA A 1010 11.66 -61.30 -1.41
N THR A 1011 11.57 -60.42 -2.43
CA THR A 1011 11.76 -60.78 -3.85
C THR A 1011 13.23 -60.78 -4.30
N ILE A 1012 14.16 -60.31 -3.47
CA ILE A 1012 15.60 -60.25 -3.77
C ILE A 1012 16.26 -61.55 -3.30
N PRO A 1013 16.83 -62.39 -4.20
CA PRO A 1013 17.35 -63.71 -3.81
C PRO A 1013 18.51 -63.62 -2.81
N SER A 1014 19.52 -62.78 -3.08
CA SER A 1014 20.72 -62.61 -2.26
C SER A 1014 20.40 -62.23 -0.81
N PRO A 1015 20.79 -63.05 0.20
CA PRO A 1015 20.65 -62.70 1.61
C PRO A 1015 21.48 -61.47 2.01
N THR A 1016 22.66 -61.31 1.42
CA THR A 1016 23.58 -60.19 1.69
C THR A 1016 23.03 -58.86 1.16
N ALA A 1017 22.44 -58.86 -0.04
CA ALA A 1017 21.76 -57.67 -0.56
C ALA A 1017 20.54 -57.33 0.30
N ARG A 1018 19.77 -58.33 0.74
CA ARG A 1018 18.65 -58.13 1.66
C ARG A 1018 19.09 -57.53 3.00
N SER A 1019 20.20 -57.96 3.60
CA SER A 1019 20.65 -57.42 4.89
C SER A 1019 21.16 -55.97 4.79
N GLN A 1020 21.79 -55.59 3.68
CA GLN A 1020 22.31 -54.23 3.45
C GLN A 1020 21.24 -53.24 2.93
N LEU A 1021 20.19 -53.71 2.25
CA LEU A 1021 19.08 -52.86 1.79
C LEU A 1021 17.93 -52.73 2.82
N ALA A 1022 17.92 -53.58 3.85
CA ALA A 1022 16.88 -53.58 4.88
C ALA A 1022 16.89 -52.33 5.78
N LYS A 1023 15.86 -52.22 6.63
CA LYS A 1023 15.71 -51.20 7.67
C LYS A 1023 15.77 -49.75 7.16
N GLY A 1024 15.39 -49.53 5.89
CA GLY A 1024 15.41 -48.23 5.23
C GLY A 1024 16.78 -47.79 4.68
N GLN A 1025 17.80 -48.66 4.66
CA GLN A 1025 19.09 -48.34 4.03
C GLN A 1025 19.08 -48.45 2.50
N ALA A 1026 17.98 -48.94 1.90
CA ALA A 1026 17.80 -48.99 0.45
C ALA A 1026 18.12 -47.66 -0.27
N TYR A 1027 17.67 -46.52 0.27
CA TYR A 1027 17.95 -45.21 -0.33
C TYR A 1027 19.43 -44.79 -0.22
N GLN A 1028 20.12 -45.19 0.87
CA GLN A 1028 21.56 -44.95 1.06
C GLN A 1028 22.38 -45.66 -0.03
N HIS A 1029 21.94 -46.85 -0.42
CA HIS A 1029 22.61 -47.73 -1.39
C HIS A 1029 22.04 -47.61 -2.81
N ALA A 1030 21.35 -46.50 -3.14
CA ALA A 1030 20.76 -46.22 -4.44
C ALA A 1030 21.79 -45.79 -5.52
N SER A 1031 22.98 -46.41 -5.55
CA SER A 1031 24.06 -46.11 -6.51
C SER A 1031 24.24 -47.25 -7.53
N ALA A 1032 24.57 -46.88 -8.78
CA ALA A 1032 24.81 -47.85 -9.84
C ALA A 1032 25.95 -48.85 -9.50
N ALA A 1033 26.96 -48.41 -8.75
CA ALA A 1033 28.07 -49.26 -8.31
C ALA A 1033 27.62 -50.34 -7.30
N PHE A 1034 26.78 -49.97 -6.32
CA PHE A 1034 26.22 -50.93 -5.36
C PHE A 1034 25.29 -51.93 -6.04
N VAL A 1035 24.42 -51.48 -6.95
CA VAL A 1035 23.49 -52.36 -7.66
C VAL A 1035 24.23 -53.39 -8.53
N LYS A 1036 25.31 -52.98 -9.22
CA LYS A 1036 26.11 -53.84 -10.10
C LYS A 1036 26.99 -54.85 -9.34
N SER A 1037 27.35 -54.59 -8.08
CA SER A 1037 28.26 -55.47 -7.32
C SER A 1037 27.69 -56.85 -6.99
N PHE A 1038 26.36 -57.04 -7.08
CA PHE A 1038 25.69 -58.33 -6.84
C PHE A 1038 25.51 -59.20 -8.11
N GLY A 1039 25.94 -58.72 -9.27
CA GLY A 1039 25.84 -59.41 -10.56
C GLY A 1039 24.42 -59.43 -11.17
N SER A 1040 24.37 -59.60 -12.49
CA SER A 1040 23.20 -59.34 -13.35
C SER A 1040 21.88 -59.99 -12.90
N LYS A 1041 21.93 -61.21 -12.34
CA LYS A 1041 20.73 -61.89 -11.80
C LYS A 1041 20.14 -61.17 -10.57
N ASN A 1042 20.97 -60.70 -9.64
CA ASN A 1042 20.47 -59.97 -8.46
C ASN A 1042 20.15 -58.52 -8.80
N GLU A 1043 20.96 -57.89 -9.65
CA GLU A 1043 20.77 -56.54 -10.18
C GLU A 1043 19.35 -56.33 -10.70
N THR A 1044 18.83 -57.23 -11.54
CA THR A 1044 17.47 -57.12 -12.10
C THR A 1044 16.38 -57.08 -11.01
N HIS A 1045 16.51 -57.88 -9.95
CA HIS A 1045 15.54 -57.89 -8.84
C HIS A 1045 15.64 -56.61 -7.99
N ILE A 1046 16.86 -56.13 -7.73
CA ILE A 1046 17.12 -54.90 -6.98
C ILE A 1046 16.58 -53.68 -7.75
N VAL A 1047 16.89 -53.57 -9.04
CA VAL A 1047 16.40 -52.52 -9.96
C VAL A 1047 14.87 -52.46 -9.98
N ASN A 1048 14.20 -53.62 -10.07
CA ASN A 1048 12.74 -53.68 -10.06
C ASN A 1048 12.15 -53.25 -8.70
N ALA A 1049 12.77 -53.65 -7.58
CA ALA A 1049 12.35 -53.22 -6.24
C ALA A 1049 12.49 -51.70 -6.04
N PHE A 1050 13.56 -51.08 -6.53
CA PHE A 1050 13.70 -49.61 -6.58
C PHE A 1050 12.60 -48.98 -7.45
N ASN A 1051 12.41 -49.48 -8.66
CA ASN A 1051 11.47 -48.92 -9.63
C ASN A 1051 10.02 -48.93 -9.11
N ASP A 1052 9.54 -50.05 -8.59
CA ASP A 1052 8.16 -50.17 -8.10
C ASP A 1052 7.93 -49.45 -6.76
N SER A 1053 9.01 -49.16 -6.01
CA SER A 1053 8.95 -48.26 -4.85
C SER A 1053 8.89 -46.79 -5.25
N LEU A 1054 9.61 -46.38 -6.31
CA LEU A 1054 9.54 -45.04 -6.88
C LEU A 1054 8.22 -44.77 -7.60
N LYS A 1055 7.59 -45.77 -8.24
CA LYS A 1055 6.22 -45.63 -8.78
C LYS A 1055 5.21 -45.23 -7.70
N CYS A 1056 5.31 -45.80 -6.49
CA CYS A 1056 4.44 -45.40 -5.38
C CYS A 1056 4.66 -43.94 -4.97
N VAL A 1057 5.90 -43.44 -5.02
CA VAL A 1057 6.23 -42.03 -4.82
C VAL A 1057 5.62 -41.13 -5.92
N TRP A 1058 5.72 -41.52 -7.19
CA TRP A 1058 5.09 -40.79 -8.31
C TRP A 1058 3.56 -40.71 -8.16
N ILE A 1059 2.91 -41.80 -7.73
CA ILE A 1059 1.46 -41.83 -7.44
C ILE A 1059 1.08 -40.85 -6.33
N VAL A 1060 1.86 -40.78 -5.23
CA VAL A 1060 1.60 -39.83 -4.13
C VAL A 1060 1.66 -38.38 -4.62
N PHE A 1061 2.66 -38.02 -5.43
CA PHE A 1061 2.73 -36.68 -6.02
C PHE A 1061 1.57 -36.42 -7.01
N ALA A 1062 1.17 -37.39 -7.83
CA ALA A 1062 0.06 -37.25 -8.76
C ALA A 1062 -1.30 -37.02 -8.05
N VAL A 1063 -1.56 -37.74 -6.95
CA VAL A 1063 -2.79 -37.56 -6.14
C VAL A 1063 -2.82 -36.19 -5.45
N LEU A 1064 -1.69 -35.72 -4.94
CA LEU A 1064 -1.58 -34.37 -4.36
C LEU A 1064 -1.73 -33.29 -5.42
N ALA A 1065 -1.14 -33.47 -6.61
CA ALA A 1065 -1.32 -32.56 -7.75
C ALA A 1065 -2.79 -32.46 -8.18
N ALA A 1066 -3.50 -33.60 -8.26
CA ALA A 1066 -4.92 -33.65 -8.57
C ALA A 1066 -5.77 -32.94 -7.50
N THR A 1067 -5.42 -33.12 -6.22
CA THR A 1067 -6.09 -32.44 -5.10
C THR A 1067 -5.88 -30.92 -5.18
N ALA A 1068 -4.67 -30.45 -5.48
CA ALA A 1068 -4.41 -29.04 -5.70
C ALA A 1068 -5.14 -28.49 -6.95
N PHE A 1069 -5.18 -29.24 -8.06
CA PHE A 1069 -5.97 -28.88 -9.24
C PHE A 1069 -7.44 -28.64 -8.86
N LEU A 1070 -8.07 -29.53 -8.09
CA LEU A 1070 -9.43 -29.35 -7.59
C LEU A 1070 -9.56 -28.11 -6.67
N LEU A 1071 -8.59 -27.83 -5.81
CA LEU A 1071 -8.58 -26.63 -4.96
C LEU A 1071 -8.53 -25.33 -5.76
N THR A 1072 -7.89 -25.30 -6.94
CA THR A 1072 -7.85 -24.08 -7.80
C THR A 1072 -9.25 -23.58 -8.18
N PHE A 1073 -10.24 -24.47 -8.35
CA PHE A 1073 -11.61 -24.06 -8.67
C PHE A 1073 -12.26 -23.25 -7.55
N GLY A 1074 -11.88 -23.50 -6.30
CA GLY A 1074 -12.33 -22.74 -5.12
C GLY A 1074 -11.74 -21.33 -4.99
N GLU A 1075 -10.71 -20.99 -5.78
CA GLU A 1075 -10.07 -19.68 -5.78
C GLU A 1075 -10.98 -18.60 -6.41
N GLN A 1076 -11.00 -17.39 -5.83
CA GLN A 1076 -11.70 -16.24 -6.42
C GLN A 1076 -10.69 -15.31 -7.11
N GLN A 1077 -11.00 -14.88 -8.34
CA GLN A 1077 -10.15 -14.01 -9.15
C GLN A 1077 -10.41 -12.53 -8.84
N HIS A 1078 -9.37 -11.79 -8.43
CA HIS A 1078 -9.42 -10.37 -8.12
C HIS A 1078 -8.54 -9.54 -9.08
N LYS A 1079 -8.72 -8.21 -9.12
CA LYS A 1079 -7.89 -7.29 -9.92
C LYS A 1079 -6.59 -6.94 -9.15
N MET A 1080 -5.42 -7.11 -9.78
CA MET A 1080 -4.12 -6.80 -9.15
C MET A 1080 -3.81 -5.29 -9.13
N ARG A 1081 -3.28 -4.78 -8.00
CA ARG A 1081 -2.90 -3.38 -7.79
C ARG A 1081 -1.72 -2.93 -8.64
N LYS A 1082 -1.68 -1.65 -9.04
CA LYS A 1082 -0.66 -1.09 -9.97
C LYS A 1082 0.53 -0.39 -9.28
N GLN A 1083 0.38 0.06 -8.03
CA GLN A 1083 1.36 0.89 -7.29
C GLN A 1083 2.20 0.04 -6.31
N LEU A 1084 3.08 0.70 -5.54
CA LEU A 1084 3.95 0.13 -4.51
C LEU A 1084 4.09 1.13 -3.36
N ASN A 1085 3.57 0.79 -2.17
CA ASN A 1085 3.80 1.53 -0.93
C ASN A 1085 4.44 0.60 0.12
N THR A 1086 5.77 0.49 0.12
CA THR A 1086 6.52 -0.43 0.98
C THR A 1086 7.49 0.29 1.92
N LYS A 1087 7.34 0.01 3.23
CA LYS A 1087 8.18 0.58 4.32
C LYS A 1087 9.69 0.34 4.13
N TYR A 1088 10.05 -0.72 3.41
CA TYR A 1088 11.44 -1.13 3.15
C TYR A 1088 11.86 -0.90 1.70
N GLY A 1089 11.32 0.12 1.02
CA GLY A 1089 11.72 0.48 -0.34
C GLY A 1089 13.20 0.84 -0.49
N LEU A 1090 13.67 1.04 -1.73
CA LEU A 1090 15.05 1.43 -2.01
C LEU A 1090 15.43 2.75 -1.30
N LYS A 1091 16.66 2.84 -0.80
CA LYS A 1091 17.23 4.10 -0.32
C LYS A 1091 17.59 5.03 -1.48
N SER A 1092 17.35 6.32 -1.28
CA SER A 1092 17.92 7.39 -2.11
C SER A 1092 19.43 7.42 -1.92
N ALA A 1093 20.18 7.58 -3.02
CA ALA A 1093 21.64 7.53 -2.98
C ALA A 1093 22.23 8.63 -2.07
N PRO A 1094 23.33 8.36 -1.34
CA PRO A 1094 24.00 9.38 -0.55
C PRO A 1094 24.51 10.51 -1.44
N GLN A 1095 24.16 11.75 -1.13
CA GLN A 1095 24.88 12.90 -1.67
C GLN A 1095 26.26 12.96 -1.00
N THR A 1096 27.32 12.96 -1.80
CA THR A 1096 28.70 13.09 -1.30
C THR A 1096 28.82 14.40 -0.51
N PRO A 1097 29.35 14.40 0.72
CA PRO A 1097 29.60 15.64 1.44
C PRO A 1097 30.59 16.49 0.65
N ALA A 1098 30.20 17.70 0.27
CA ALA A 1098 31.08 18.64 -0.38
C ALA A 1098 32.24 18.98 0.58
N ILE A 1099 33.48 18.83 0.12
CA ILE A 1099 34.67 19.11 0.92
C ILE A 1099 34.73 20.61 1.18
N THR A 1100 34.47 21.02 2.43
CA THR A 1100 34.67 22.40 2.85
C THR A 1100 36.17 22.70 2.88
N PRO A 1101 36.67 23.72 2.15
CA PRO A 1101 38.06 24.16 2.30
C PRO A 1101 38.27 24.67 3.73
N ALA A 1102 39.43 24.35 4.33
CA ALA A 1102 39.73 24.72 5.71
C ALA A 1102 39.78 26.25 5.89
N SER A 1103 39.03 26.77 6.87
CA SER A 1103 39.00 28.20 7.16
C SER A 1103 40.27 28.64 7.89
N SER A 1104 41.09 29.46 7.23
CA SER A 1104 42.21 30.18 7.85
C SER A 1104 41.71 31.43 8.58
N ALA A 1105 41.34 31.29 9.85
CA ALA A 1105 40.88 32.39 10.69
C ALA A 1105 42.01 32.92 11.60
N PRO A 1106 42.38 34.22 11.51
CA PRO A 1106 43.17 34.88 12.56
C PRO A 1106 42.34 35.02 13.86
N PRO A 1107 42.96 34.94 15.05
CA PRO A 1107 42.21 34.95 16.31
C PRO A 1107 41.76 36.35 16.73
N THR A 1108 40.47 36.52 17.02
CA THR A 1108 39.94 37.70 17.71
C THR A 1108 40.19 37.62 19.21
N ARG A 1109 40.79 38.68 19.79
CA ARG A 1109 40.93 38.78 21.26
C ARG A 1109 39.58 39.12 21.91
N PRO A 1110 39.24 38.51 23.06
CA PRO A 1110 38.13 38.99 23.90
C PRO A 1110 38.51 40.29 24.62
N SER A 1111 37.52 41.15 24.89
CA SER A 1111 37.66 42.27 25.80
C SER A 1111 37.18 41.85 27.19
N THR A 1112 38.06 41.92 28.19
CA THR A 1112 37.74 41.61 29.59
C THR A 1112 37.64 42.88 30.43
N ALA A 1113 36.55 42.99 31.21
CA ALA A 1113 36.50 43.92 32.32
C ALA A 1113 37.14 43.28 33.56
N MET A 1114 38.06 43.98 34.21
CA MET A 1114 38.67 43.61 35.49
C MET A 1114 38.04 44.43 36.63
N PRO A 1115 38.21 44.00 37.89
CA PRO A 1115 39.16 44.77 38.70
C PRO A 1115 40.14 43.96 39.57
N SER A 1116 41.41 44.39 39.54
CA SER A 1116 42.44 44.38 40.60
C SER A 1116 42.68 43.15 41.49
N SER A 1117 43.88 42.56 41.36
CA SER A 1117 44.69 42.03 42.48
C SER A 1117 46.20 42.22 42.20
N ALA A 1118 47.03 42.18 43.25
CA ALA A 1118 48.51 42.29 43.21
C ALA A 1118 49.18 41.17 42.35
N VAL A 1119 50.35 41.30 41.69
CA VAL A 1119 51.70 41.84 42.09
C VAL A 1119 52.36 40.87 43.10
N ASP A 1120 53.55 40.23 42.87
CA ASP A 1120 54.64 40.52 41.90
C ASP A 1120 55.61 39.34 41.55
N HIS A 1121 56.52 39.58 40.58
CA HIS A 1121 57.90 39.07 40.36
C HIS A 1121 58.35 37.60 39.99
N HIS A 1122 59.24 37.56 38.98
CA HIS A 1122 60.47 36.75 38.73
C HIS A 1122 60.52 35.27 38.19
N ASP A 1123 61.28 35.12 37.08
CA ASP A 1123 62.41 34.19 36.73
C ASP A 1123 62.27 32.63 36.80
N ALA A 1124 63.07 31.78 36.11
CA ALA A 1124 63.82 31.84 34.83
C ALA A 1124 64.38 30.42 34.41
N GLU A 1125 64.72 30.25 33.12
CA GLU A 1125 65.69 29.29 32.50
C GLU A 1125 65.53 27.72 32.47
N ALA A 1126 66.22 27.14 31.46
CA ALA A 1126 66.84 25.80 31.33
C ALA A 1126 66.02 24.53 30.87
N ILE A 1127 66.62 23.49 30.23
CA ILE A 1127 67.37 23.40 28.93
C ILE A 1127 67.70 21.91 28.51
N TYR A 1128 67.60 21.57 27.20
CA TYR A 1128 68.27 20.44 26.44
C TYR A 1128 67.96 18.92 26.77
N PRO A 1129 68.44 17.89 26.00
CA PRO A 1129 68.20 17.67 24.55
C PRO A 1129 68.17 16.17 24.02
N MET A 1130 68.03 16.02 22.68
CA MET A 1130 68.55 14.96 21.75
C MET A 1130 68.08 13.46 21.78
N VAL A 1131 67.88 12.87 20.58
CA VAL A 1131 68.66 11.75 19.94
C VAL A 1131 67.96 11.29 18.61
N GLN A 1132 68.48 10.28 17.89
CA GLN A 1132 68.45 10.08 16.41
C GLN A 1132 67.67 8.86 15.83
N ILE A 1133 66.95 9.09 14.72
CA ILE A 1133 66.76 8.22 13.51
C ILE A 1133 65.99 6.84 13.76
N PRO A 1134 65.89 5.83 12.84
CA PRO A 1134 64.61 5.47 12.16
C PRO A 1134 64.03 4.05 12.37
N LEU A 1135 62.92 3.77 11.68
CA LEU A 1135 62.26 2.45 11.54
C LEU A 1135 63.18 1.31 11.03
N ASN A 1136 62.96 0.08 11.51
CA ASN A 1136 62.90 -1.08 10.61
C ASN A 1136 62.13 -2.32 11.16
N LEU A 1137 61.37 -2.96 10.26
CA LEU A 1137 61.00 -4.39 10.13
C LEU A 1137 60.51 -5.28 11.33
N ARG A 1138 59.23 -5.72 11.19
CA ARG A 1138 58.70 -7.11 11.25
C ARG A 1138 58.59 -7.92 12.57
N SER A 1139 57.53 -8.76 12.58
CA SER A 1139 57.33 -10.05 13.29
C SER A 1139 57.27 -10.00 14.84
N ASN A 1140 56.54 -10.88 15.54
CA ASN A 1140 55.52 -11.88 15.14
C ASN A 1140 54.59 -12.20 16.33
N GLU A 1141 53.46 -12.87 16.03
CA GLU A 1141 52.73 -13.86 16.87
C GLU A 1141 52.11 -13.50 18.25
N ASP A 1142 50.94 -14.10 18.45
CA ASP A 1142 50.29 -14.60 19.67
C ASP A 1142 50.07 -13.73 20.92
N VAL A 1143 48.82 -13.22 21.07
CA VAL A 1143 47.83 -13.74 22.06
C VAL A 1143 46.44 -13.76 21.41
#